data_AF-A0A9W8HG20-F1
#
_entry.id   AF-A0A9W8HG20-F1
#
_cell.length_a   1.000
_cell.length_b   1.000
_cell.length_c   1.000
_cell.angle_alpha   90.00
_cell.angle_beta   90.00
_cell.angle_gamma   90.00
#
_symmetry.space_group_name_H-M   'P 1'
#
loop_
_entity.id
_entity.type
_entity.pdbx_description
1 polymer ?
#
loop_
_entity_poly.entity_id
_entity_poly.type
_entity_poly.pdbx_seq_one_letter_code
_entity_poly.pdbx_strand_id
1 'polypeptide(L)'
;MRLLLAAAALAVSAAAAGDTGMRLHKKVFYYPPHVETLPGSYIVEFDDHNVAAHAERLGTVPGVAVRSQFNSVFHGAIVAASHDLPPEALANVFGVKRVWPNRKHVMAEPSDTAPITTPFLHEMTGVAKVLSELKINGTGVKIGIVDSGVDYTHPELGNCWKTKGCPWQFGQDFVGDHYAFGDPEDSVKPLPTPMDCVGHGTHVSGIIGARGPQVRGVAPGATLGMYRVISCSNNGEMASADTFIMQGMEAAFKDGHDIISISIGSAGWPEDPISVLAEQIVRNGTVVVAAVGNDGQSGLQTASSPAVGHGVISVGSVNNWNVTTVAMVLEGPDGKHFLRISDPASNNVPFTFDTKVPVVAVGSKDAEDGLGCAKPTVDVTGAIAVVRRGTCTFDEKAQLAEAAGAIGLVVINNSTDVFPLLLGGDAKIPAVTVGSGDGEIFLKSLAAGKSTLVTDSGTFTTYTDPLGGLMSSFSSYGPDPELRMVPVIAAPGGNIWSTYLTKDGSYKSLSGTSMATPYISGVVALLKQSQPKLSVNRIRNMLLSTAAPVSDPVTGLVANPFSSGAGLVNAFRAVQAQALIAPPLLSINSTALANSTDFADVPKAGVRLSVHTLTFNNTVADKAAVVKLGATMASSLSMYSGTGDYAPSFLQNFTLAEWPVGPKAPPPTSLPQVKFDPAELKVDGGGSVKFNVTIAAPYGLDEKQRWFFGGFVTLSVTWDKDTPAANYSVPFGGFNGDYRDVDIFSPPSLGLPALVDQDIKPLAGTSGLVIDPRKPPLLAFSMDVPSPMVWTALIDSKKKIVGYLPEGVTTYVPRTLPETTPVFTIPINNTVFATMDADKPSIVPAGKYRVRLAALRPFGNYKDPAAFQTWDSPVFSFK
;
A
#
# COMPACT_ATOMS: atom_id res chain seq x y z
N MET A 1 -48.67 1.88 34.72
CA MET A 1 -48.06 0.55 34.50
C MET A 1 -47.51 0.43 33.07
N ARG A 2 -46.67 1.41 32.68
CA ARG A 2 -45.96 1.53 31.39
C ARG A 2 -44.69 2.34 31.69
N LEU A 3 -43.64 1.68 32.20
CA LEU A 3 -42.30 2.29 32.35
C LEU A 3 -41.18 1.28 32.65
N LEU A 4 -41.39 -0.02 32.38
CA LEU A 4 -40.42 -1.09 32.71
C LEU A 4 -40.04 -2.00 31.52
N LEU A 5 -40.50 -1.72 30.29
CA LEU A 5 -40.13 -2.49 29.08
C LEU A 5 -39.15 -1.78 28.13
N ALA A 6 -38.71 -0.55 28.42
CA ALA A 6 -37.76 0.18 27.58
C ALA A 6 -36.27 -0.04 27.95
N ALA A 7 -35.99 -0.74 29.04
CA ALA A 7 -34.62 -0.96 29.54
C ALA A 7 -33.96 -2.27 29.08
N ALA A 8 -34.71 -3.17 28.42
CA ALA A 8 -34.18 -4.46 27.96
C ALA A 8 -33.81 -4.50 26.46
N ALA A 9 -34.13 -3.45 25.69
CA ALA A 9 -33.77 -3.33 24.27
C ALA A 9 -32.49 -2.52 24.01
N LEU A 10 -31.81 -2.07 25.07
CA LEU A 10 -30.58 -1.26 25.02
C LEU A 10 -29.33 -2.02 25.52
N ALA A 11 -29.43 -3.33 25.75
CA ALA A 11 -28.34 -4.17 26.28
C ALA A 11 -27.80 -5.23 25.29
N VAL A 12 -28.26 -5.25 24.03
CA VAL A 12 -27.78 -6.20 23.00
C VAL A 12 -27.40 -5.46 21.71
N SER A 13 -26.48 -4.51 21.82
CA SER A 13 -25.73 -3.96 20.67
C SER A 13 -24.38 -3.34 21.06
N ALA A 14 -23.82 -3.72 22.21
CA ALA A 14 -22.50 -3.27 22.68
C ALA A 14 -21.48 -4.41 22.75
N ALA A 15 -21.64 -5.45 21.93
CA ALA A 15 -20.51 -6.24 21.43
C ALA A 15 -20.00 -5.57 20.13
N ALA A 16 -19.85 -4.24 20.17
CA ALA A 16 -18.80 -3.60 19.39
C ALA A 16 -17.49 -4.19 19.91
N ALA A 17 -16.58 -4.51 19.00
CA ALA A 17 -15.21 -4.87 19.28
C ALA A 17 -14.76 -4.20 20.58
N GLY A 18 -14.61 -5.02 21.63
CA GLY A 18 -13.87 -4.59 22.80
C GLY A 18 -12.50 -4.24 22.27
N ASP A 19 -12.24 -2.95 22.12
CA ASP A 19 -10.90 -2.40 22.01
C ASP A 19 -10.24 -2.65 23.38
N THR A 20 -9.91 -3.92 23.62
CA THR A 20 -8.98 -4.36 24.66
C THR A 20 -7.56 -4.32 24.11
N GLY A 21 -7.32 -3.55 23.04
CA GLY A 21 -6.00 -3.11 22.65
C GLY A 21 -5.44 -2.34 23.83
N MET A 22 -4.63 -3.02 24.62
CA MET A 22 -3.91 -2.45 25.74
C MET A 22 -2.80 -1.57 25.15
N ARG A 23 -3.21 -0.37 24.70
CA ARG A 23 -2.35 0.63 24.07
C ARG A 23 -1.25 1.02 25.05
N LEU A 24 -0.04 1.22 24.56
CA LEU A 24 1.03 1.82 25.35
C LEU A 24 0.54 3.19 25.86
N HIS A 25 0.24 3.29 27.15
CA HIS A 25 -0.12 4.56 27.82
C HIS A 25 1.10 5.48 28.01
N LYS A 26 2.09 5.42 27.12
CA LYS A 26 3.15 6.42 27.10
C LYS A 26 2.61 7.68 26.45
N LYS A 27 2.78 8.81 27.15
CA LYS A 27 2.46 10.13 26.62
C LYS A 27 3.47 10.58 25.57
N VAL A 28 4.67 10.00 25.50
CA VAL A 28 5.69 10.35 24.51
C VAL A 28 5.98 9.17 23.60
N PHE A 29 6.01 9.45 22.29
CA PHE A 29 6.35 8.51 21.24
C PHE A 29 7.81 8.70 20.83
N TYR A 30 8.52 7.61 20.64
CA TYR A 30 9.88 7.63 20.09
C TYR A 30 9.91 6.77 18.85
N TYR A 31 10.39 7.35 17.75
CA TYR A 31 10.62 6.62 16.52
C TYR A 31 12.03 6.00 16.52
N PRO A 32 12.24 4.91 15.76
CA PRO A 32 13.57 4.33 15.63
C PRO A 32 14.57 5.29 14.97
N PRO A 33 15.89 5.10 15.19
CA PRO A 33 16.92 6.02 14.69
C PRO A 33 16.94 6.27 13.18
N HIS A 34 16.40 5.35 12.37
CA HIS A 34 16.33 5.50 10.91
C HIS A 34 15.14 6.38 10.46
N VAL A 35 14.20 6.68 11.34
CA VAL A 35 13.08 7.58 11.05
C VAL A 35 13.53 9.00 11.34
N GLU A 36 13.74 9.78 10.28
CA GLU A 36 14.10 11.19 10.41
C GLU A 36 12.95 11.99 11.02
N THR A 37 13.27 12.74 12.08
CA THR A 37 12.33 13.64 12.78
C THR A 37 12.93 15.02 12.90
N LEU A 38 12.11 16.07 12.91
CA LEU A 38 12.56 17.45 13.05
C LEU A 38 12.95 17.69 14.51
N PRO A 39 14.23 17.96 14.81
CA PRO A 39 14.66 18.19 16.19
C PRO A 39 13.96 19.41 16.79
N GLY A 40 13.39 19.25 17.99
CA GLY A 40 12.65 20.32 18.65
C GLY A 40 11.29 20.64 18.05
N SER A 41 10.76 19.84 17.12
CA SER A 41 9.38 19.98 16.60
C SER A 41 8.53 18.80 17.05
N TYR A 42 7.43 19.10 17.73
CA TYR A 42 6.54 18.10 18.31
C TYR A 42 5.08 18.37 17.97
N ILE A 43 4.32 17.29 17.79
CA ILE A 43 2.87 17.29 17.72
C ILE A 43 2.36 16.89 19.09
N VAL A 44 1.45 17.69 19.67
CA VAL A 44 0.86 17.44 20.99
C VAL A 44 -0.64 17.24 20.84
N GLU A 45 -1.18 16.15 21.36
CA GLU A 45 -2.63 15.95 21.52
C GLU A 45 -3.03 16.21 22.97
N PHE A 46 -4.21 16.81 23.17
CA PHE A 46 -4.79 17.10 24.48
C PHE A 46 -5.89 16.11 24.87
N ASP A 47 -6.13 15.99 26.17
CA ASP A 47 -7.13 15.08 26.75
C ASP A 47 -8.58 15.57 26.54
N ASP A 48 -8.78 16.84 26.23
CA ASP A 48 -10.11 17.46 26.08
C ASP A 48 -10.15 18.55 24.97
N HIS A 49 -11.32 19.15 24.79
CA HIS A 49 -11.61 20.13 23.75
C HIS A 49 -11.08 21.55 24.02
N ASN A 50 -10.52 21.84 25.21
CA ASN A 50 -10.09 23.18 25.59
C ASN A 50 -8.66 23.49 25.12
N VAL A 51 -8.45 23.36 23.80
CA VAL A 51 -7.15 23.46 23.14
C VAL A 51 -6.43 24.77 23.47
N ALA A 52 -7.14 25.91 23.44
CA ALA A 52 -6.54 27.21 23.73
C ALA A 52 -5.91 27.28 25.12
N ALA A 53 -6.58 26.76 26.15
CA ALA A 53 -6.05 26.76 27.52
C ALA A 53 -4.86 25.79 27.68
N HIS A 54 -4.88 24.65 27.00
CA HIS A 54 -3.73 23.72 27.02
C HIS A 54 -2.54 24.30 26.26
N ALA A 55 -2.77 24.94 25.12
CA ALA A 55 -1.75 25.63 24.33
C ALA A 55 -1.10 26.79 25.11
N GLU A 56 -1.91 27.58 25.84
CA GLU A 56 -1.38 28.62 26.73
C GLU A 56 -0.45 28.02 27.79
N ARG A 57 -0.86 26.92 28.44
CA ARG A 57 -0.01 26.21 29.41
C ARG A 57 1.30 25.70 28.79
N LEU A 58 1.26 25.10 27.60
CA LEU A 58 2.47 24.70 26.88
C LEU A 58 3.40 25.88 26.62
N GLY A 59 2.86 27.02 26.20
CA GLY A 59 3.64 28.24 25.95
C GLY A 59 4.29 28.84 27.20
N THR A 60 3.91 28.42 28.41
CA THR A 60 4.60 28.81 29.66
C THR A 60 5.86 27.99 29.95
N VAL A 61 6.06 26.86 29.27
CA VAL A 61 7.27 26.04 29.42
C VAL A 61 8.45 26.79 28.80
N PRO A 62 9.55 27.03 29.54
CA PRO A 62 10.71 27.73 28.99
C PRO A 62 11.27 27.04 27.74
N GLY A 63 11.53 27.82 26.68
CA GLY A 63 12.03 27.29 25.42
C GLY A 63 10.96 26.69 24.50
N VAL A 64 9.67 26.80 24.85
CA VAL A 64 8.55 26.27 24.07
C VAL A 64 7.77 27.40 23.40
N ALA A 65 7.46 27.22 22.12
CA ALA A 65 6.59 28.07 21.33
C ALA A 65 5.52 27.22 20.63
N VAL A 66 4.24 27.55 20.87
CA VAL A 66 3.12 26.95 20.15
C VAL A 66 3.01 27.61 18.78
N ARG A 67 3.10 26.82 17.71
CA ARG A 67 3.16 27.29 16.32
C ARG A 67 1.81 27.25 15.63
N SER A 68 1.07 26.15 15.81
CA SER A 68 -0.30 26.03 15.31
C SER A 68 -1.15 25.19 16.25
N GLN A 69 -2.47 25.35 16.13
CA GLN A 69 -3.46 24.65 16.94
C GLN A 69 -4.46 23.94 16.03
N PHE A 70 -4.80 22.72 16.41
CA PHE A 70 -5.88 21.95 15.83
C PHE A 70 -7.06 21.98 16.81
N ASN A 71 -8.20 22.42 16.31
CA ASN A 71 -9.37 22.75 17.13
C ASN A 71 -10.66 22.07 16.65
N SER A 72 -10.65 21.44 15.46
CA SER A 72 -11.88 20.93 14.85
C SER A 72 -12.17 19.48 15.22
N VAL A 73 -11.25 18.57 14.90
CA VAL A 73 -11.42 17.12 15.12
C VAL A 73 -10.29 16.52 15.93
N PHE A 74 -9.08 16.99 15.71
CA PHE A 74 -7.92 16.75 16.54
C PHE A 74 -7.78 17.93 17.51
N HIS A 75 -7.71 17.64 18.80
CA HIS A 75 -7.47 18.64 19.83
C HIS A 75 -5.99 18.61 20.15
N GLY A 76 -5.25 19.56 19.59
CA GLY A 76 -3.80 19.50 19.67
C GLY A 76 -3.10 20.75 19.19
N ALA A 77 -1.78 20.69 19.21
CA ALA A 77 -0.92 21.77 18.78
C ALA A 77 0.36 21.26 18.13
N ILE A 78 0.91 22.05 17.21
CA ILE A 78 2.31 21.94 16.78
C ILE A 78 3.15 22.84 17.67
N VAL A 79 4.23 22.28 18.19
CA VAL A 79 5.09 22.91 19.18
C VAL A 79 6.52 22.92 18.68
N ALA A 80 7.14 24.09 18.70
CA ALA A 80 8.59 24.23 18.62
C ALA A 80 9.16 24.30 20.04
N ALA A 81 10.23 23.57 20.29
CA ALA A 81 10.93 23.49 21.56
C ALA A 81 12.44 23.69 21.34
N SER A 82 13.14 24.21 22.35
CA SER A 82 14.60 24.23 22.36
C SER A 82 15.17 22.83 22.13
N HIS A 83 16.29 22.75 21.42
CA HIS A 83 16.89 21.47 21.01
C HIS A 83 17.24 20.55 22.20
N ASP A 84 17.51 21.13 23.37
CA ASP A 84 17.85 20.44 24.61
C ASP A 84 16.62 20.11 25.48
N LEU A 85 15.40 20.54 25.09
CA LEU A 85 14.19 20.26 25.85
C LEU A 85 13.72 18.81 25.60
N PRO A 86 13.64 17.97 26.65
CA PRO A 86 13.11 16.63 26.51
C PRO A 86 11.59 16.66 26.24
N PRO A 87 11.06 15.83 25.33
CA PRO A 87 9.62 15.78 25.03
C PRO A 87 8.74 15.44 26.25
N GLU A 88 9.31 14.80 27.28
CA GLU A 88 8.67 14.53 28.56
C GLU A 88 8.26 15.81 29.30
N ALA A 89 9.00 16.91 29.11
CA ALA A 89 8.62 18.21 29.65
C ALA A 89 7.27 18.67 29.09
N LEU A 90 6.99 18.38 27.81
CA LEU A 90 5.71 18.65 27.18
C LEU A 90 4.64 17.69 27.70
N ALA A 91 4.93 16.39 27.79
CA ALA A 91 3.99 15.38 28.25
C ALA A 91 3.55 15.55 29.72
N ASN A 92 4.38 16.17 30.54
CA ASN A 92 4.09 16.48 31.94
C ASN A 92 3.19 17.70 32.13
N VAL A 93 2.95 18.49 31.07
CA VAL A 93 1.99 19.60 31.14
C VAL A 93 0.57 19.05 31.33
N PHE A 94 -0.17 19.63 32.27
CA PHE A 94 -1.52 19.20 32.59
C PHE A 94 -2.43 19.26 31.36
N GLY A 95 -3.10 18.13 31.08
CA GLY A 95 -4.02 17.96 29.95
C GLY A 95 -3.37 17.52 28.64
N VAL A 96 -2.05 17.33 28.60
CA VAL A 96 -1.38 16.67 27.47
C VAL A 96 -1.63 15.17 27.51
N LYS A 97 -2.18 14.64 26.42
CA LYS A 97 -2.49 13.23 26.21
C LYS A 97 -1.33 12.48 25.58
N ARG A 98 -0.79 13.00 24.47
CA ARG A 98 0.28 12.39 23.67
C ARG A 98 1.18 13.46 23.04
N VAL A 99 2.43 13.09 22.80
CA VAL A 99 3.49 13.90 22.20
C VAL A 99 4.21 13.03 21.18
N TRP A 100 4.25 13.46 19.92
CA TRP A 100 4.99 12.81 18.85
C TRP A 100 6.08 13.74 18.32
N PRO A 101 7.28 13.22 18.02
CA PRO A 101 8.23 13.89 17.14
C PRO A 101 7.60 14.11 15.76
N ASN A 102 7.92 15.22 15.11
CA ASN A 102 7.42 15.51 13.77
C ASN A 102 8.27 14.79 12.71
N ARG A 103 7.70 13.81 12.01
CA ARG A 103 8.43 12.93 11.07
C ARG A 103 8.60 13.56 9.69
N LYS A 104 9.75 13.30 9.06
CA LYS A 104 10.01 13.58 7.63
C LYS A 104 9.16 12.70 6.74
N HIS A 105 8.56 13.29 5.72
CA HIS A 105 7.99 12.55 4.60
C HIS A 105 8.67 13.03 3.33
N VAL A 106 9.04 12.08 2.48
CA VAL A 106 9.59 12.37 1.15
C VAL A 106 8.71 11.64 0.15
N MET A 107 8.25 12.36 -0.86
CA MET A 107 7.61 11.71 -1.99
C MET A 107 8.70 11.18 -2.91
N ALA A 108 8.62 9.89 -3.25
CA ALA A 108 9.46 9.35 -4.31
C ALA A 108 9.01 9.94 -5.66
N GLU A 109 9.94 10.11 -6.59
CA GLU A 109 9.59 10.43 -7.98
C GLU A 109 8.60 9.38 -8.49
N PRO A 110 7.46 9.80 -9.07
CA PRO A 110 6.50 8.86 -9.60
C PRO A 110 7.17 7.94 -10.61
N SER A 111 6.99 6.62 -10.46
CA SER A 111 7.56 5.66 -11.41
C SER A 111 6.93 5.89 -12.78
N ASP A 112 7.71 6.47 -13.67
CA ASP A 112 7.33 6.68 -15.05
C ASP A 112 7.11 5.32 -15.70
N THR A 113 6.02 5.22 -16.45
CA THR A 113 5.77 4.06 -17.28
C THR A 113 5.92 4.52 -18.73
N ALA A 114 6.23 3.58 -19.64
CA ALA A 114 6.29 3.88 -21.07
C ALA A 114 5.08 4.74 -21.50
N PRO A 115 5.17 5.56 -22.57
CA PRO A 115 4.10 6.48 -23.00
C PRO A 115 2.82 5.71 -23.36
N ILE A 116 2.03 5.48 -22.32
CA ILE A 116 0.86 4.64 -22.26
C ILE A 116 -0.32 5.61 -22.10
N THR A 117 -1.31 5.56 -22.96
CA THR A 117 -2.64 6.17 -22.76
C THR A 117 -3.60 5.05 -22.32
N THR A 118 -4.65 5.31 -21.54
CA THR A 118 -5.51 4.22 -21.03
C THR A 118 -6.99 4.58 -20.98
N PRO A 119 -7.74 4.37 -22.07
CA PRO A 119 -9.16 4.74 -22.10
C PRO A 119 -10.08 3.75 -21.37
N PHE A 120 -9.60 2.59 -20.91
CA PHE A 120 -10.46 1.47 -20.45
C PHE A 120 -10.57 1.28 -18.92
N LEU A 121 -9.94 2.14 -18.12
CA LEU A 121 -9.93 2.01 -16.65
C LEU A 121 -11.33 1.98 -16.03
N HIS A 122 -12.34 2.57 -16.67
CA HIS A 122 -13.72 2.61 -16.18
C HIS A 122 -14.55 1.35 -16.48
N GLU A 123 -14.15 0.54 -17.46
CA GLU A 123 -14.89 -0.68 -17.81
C GLU A 123 -14.70 -1.75 -16.75
N MET A 124 -13.47 -1.91 -16.25
CA MET A 124 -13.13 -2.96 -15.28
C MET A 124 -13.81 -2.82 -13.92
N THR A 125 -14.20 -1.61 -13.57
CA THR A 125 -14.81 -1.28 -12.28
C THR A 125 -16.31 -0.99 -12.41
N GLY A 126 -16.86 -0.98 -13.62
CA GLY A 126 -18.25 -0.58 -13.87
C GLY A 126 -18.52 0.93 -13.77
N VAL A 127 -17.50 1.77 -13.53
CA VAL A 127 -17.67 3.24 -13.55
C VAL A 127 -18.24 3.72 -14.89
N ALA A 128 -17.84 3.11 -16.00
CA ALA A 128 -18.35 3.44 -17.34
C ALA A 128 -19.89 3.30 -17.42
N LYS A 129 -20.44 2.26 -16.78
CA LYS A 129 -21.89 2.03 -16.69
C LYS A 129 -22.57 3.01 -15.75
N VAL A 130 -21.95 3.35 -14.62
CA VAL A 130 -22.50 4.36 -13.69
C VAL A 130 -22.64 5.72 -14.38
N LEU A 131 -21.61 6.14 -15.13
CA LEU A 131 -21.62 7.41 -15.86
C LEU A 131 -22.59 7.38 -17.04
N SER A 132 -22.58 6.31 -17.83
CA SER A 132 -23.33 6.25 -19.09
C SER A 132 -24.79 5.80 -18.93
N GLU A 133 -25.07 4.82 -18.07
CA GLU A 133 -26.41 4.25 -17.87
C GLU A 133 -27.15 4.96 -16.72
N LEU A 134 -26.51 5.14 -15.56
CA LEU A 134 -27.16 5.75 -14.39
C LEU A 134 -27.08 7.29 -14.37
N LYS A 135 -26.25 7.89 -15.22
CA LYS A 135 -26.01 9.34 -15.31
C LYS A 135 -25.56 9.96 -13.98
N ILE A 136 -24.86 9.18 -13.15
CA ILE A 136 -24.27 9.60 -11.88
C ILE A 136 -22.79 9.89 -12.14
N ASN A 137 -22.33 11.08 -11.80
CA ASN A 137 -21.01 11.60 -12.16
C ASN A 137 -20.29 12.34 -11.02
N GLY A 138 -20.80 12.28 -9.79
CA GLY A 138 -20.25 12.96 -8.61
C GLY A 138 -20.83 14.35 -8.33
N THR A 139 -21.78 14.85 -9.12
CA THR A 139 -22.40 16.16 -8.87
C THR A 139 -23.01 16.26 -7.48
N GLY A 140 -22.71 17.36 -6.79
CA GLY A 140 -23.19 17.64 -5.42
C GLY A 140 -22.28 17.09 -4.31
N VAL A 141 -21.21 16.37 -4.65
CA VAL A 141 -20.23 15.84 -3.69
C VAL A 141 -18.94 16.66 -3.72
N LYS A 142 -18.37 16.91 -2.55
CA LYS A 142 -17.10 17.63 -2.37
C LYS A 142 -15.95 16.68 -2.03
N ILE A 143 -14.84 16.76 -2.76
CA ILE A 143 -13.64 15.95 -2.51
C ILE A 143 -12.46 16.87 -2.21
N GLY A 144 -11.83 16.70 -1.05
CA GLY A 144 -10.57 17.35 -0.69
C GLY A 144 -9.40 16.44 -1.00
N ILE A 145 -8.38 16.96 -1.66
CA ILE A 145 -7.19 16.22 -2.08
C ILE A 145 -5.99 16.78 -1.32
N VAL A 146 -5.31 15.95 -0.52
CA VAL A 146 -4.11 16.32 0.22
C VAL A 146 -2.90 15.73 -0.51
N ASP A 147 -2.15 16.57 -1.23
CA ASP A 147 -1.16 16.13 -2.23
C ASP A 147 -0.08 17.20 -2.53
N SER A 148 0.65 17.09 -3.65
CA SER A 148 1.71 18.03 -4.09
C SER A 148 1.20 19.33 -4.72
N GLY A 149 -0.11 19.48 -4.89
CA GLY A 149 -0.74 20.62 -5.56
C GLY A 149 -1.50 20.22 -6.81
N VAL A 150 -2.05 21.21 -7.53
CA VAL A 150 -2.70 20.99 -8.83
C VAL A 150 -2.33 22.06 -9.85
N ASP A 151 -1.99 21.63 -11.07
CA ASP A 151 -2.04 22.49 -12.25
C ASP A 151 -3.50 22.69 -12.67
N TYR A 152 -4.19 23.59 -11.97
CA TYR A 152 -5.59 23.93 -12.27
C TYR A 152 -5.74 24.67 -13.61
N THR A 153 -4.63 25.05 -14.27
CA THR A 153 -4.65 25.66 -15.61
C THR A 153 -4.79 24.61 -16.72
N HIS A 154 -4.60 23.33 -16.39
CA HIS A 154 -4.83 22.23 -17.32
C HIS A 154 -6.25 22.27 -17.89
N PRO A 155 -6.45 22.26 -19.23
CA PRO A 155 -7.76 22.42 -19.85
C PRO A 155 -8.81 21.40 -19.38
N GLU A 156 -8.40 20.14 -19.19
CA GLU A 156 -9.30 19.08 -18.73
C GLU A 156 -9.62 19.15 -17.23
N LEU A 157 -8.91 19.98 -16.46
CA LEU A 157 -9.17 20.29 -15.05
C LEU A 157 -9.90 21.64 -14.87
N GLY A 158 -10.32 22.27 -15.97
CA GLY A 158 -11.22 23.43 -15.98
C GLY A 158 -10.56 24.77 -16.29
N ASN A 159 -9.23 24.88 -16.24
CA ASN A 159 -8.48 26.12 -16.47
C ASN A 159 -8.99 27.32 -15.65
N CYS A 160 -9.18 27.11 -14.34
CA CYS A 160 -9.79 28.10 -13.44
C CYS A 160 -9.46 27.80 -11.97
N TRP A 161 -9.61 28.81 -11.10
CA TRP A 161 -9.43 28.67 -9.65
C TRP A 161 -10.43 29.54 -8.89
N LYS A 162 -11.23 28.95 -8.00
CA LYS A 162 -12.21 29.64 -7.11
C LYS A 162 -13.15 30.62 -7.84
N THR A 163 -13.53 30.30 -9.08
CA THR A 163 -14.55 31.03 -9.85
C THR A 163 -15.81 30.20 -10.03
N LYS A 164 -16.95 30.84 -10.31
CA LYS A 164 -18.24 30.15 -10.51
C LYS A 164 -18.13 29.14 -11.67
N GLY A 165 -18.56 27.90 -11.43
CA GLY A 165 -18.51 26.81 -12.42
C GLY A 165 -17.18 26.05 -12.48
N CYS A 166 -16.16 26.53 -11.77
CA CYS A 166 -14.88 25.84 -11.65
C CYS A 166 -15.00 24.56 -10.80
N PRO A 167 -14.34 23.44 -11.14
CA PRO A 167 -14.24 22.31 -10.21
C PRO A 167 -13.54 22.71 -8.90
N TRP A 168 -12.50 23.56 -8.98
CA TRP A 168 -11.69 23.99 -7.83
C TRP A 168 -12.34 25.13 -7.05
N GLN A 169 -13.06 24.79 -5.97
CA GLN A 169 -13.73 25.77 -5.10
C GLN A 169 -13.05 25.93 -3.74
N PHE A 170 -12.22 24.97 -3.34
CA PHE A 170 -11.56 24.91 -2.04
C PHE A 170 -10.06 24.69 -2.18
N GLY A 171 -9.32 24.76 -1.08
CA GLY A 171 -7.90 24.45 -1.06
C GLY A 171 -6.98 25.63 -0.78
N GLN A 172 -5.74 25.26 -0.42
CA GLN A 172 -4.69 26.12 0.12
C GLN A 172 -3.33 25.41 0.00
N ASP A 173 -2.24 26.17 -0.06
CA ASP A 173 -0.87 25.67 0.11
C ASP A 173 -0.42 25.84 1.58
N PHE A 174 0.28 24.85 2.12
CA PHE A 174 0.83 24.84 3.48
C PHE A 174 2.36 24.82 3.53
N VAL A 175 3.04 24.49 2.43
CA VAL A 175 4.46 24.15 2.42
C VAL A 175 5.29 25.09 1.54
N GLY A 176 4.72 25.60 0.45
CA GLY A 176 5.46 26.42 -0.51
C GLY A 176 6.49 25.65 -1.34
N ASP A 177 7.21 26.38 -2.19
CA ASP A 177 8.13 25.77 -3.17
C ASP A 177 9.48 25.36 -2.58
N HIS A 178 9.99 26.13 -1.62
CA HIS A 178 11.40 26.06 -1.21
C HIS A 178 11.66 25.31 0.09
N TYR A 179 10.61 24.81 0.75
CA TYR A 179 10.78 24.08 2.01
C TYR A 179 11.73 22.90 1.84
N ALA A 180 12.78 22.86 2.65
CA ALA A 180 13.61 21.69 2.88
C ALA A 180 13.35 21.14 4.28
N PHE A 181 13.49 19.83 4.45
CA PHE A 181 13.36 19.23 5.78
C PHE A 181 14.44 19.78 6.72
N GLY A 182 14.02 20.29 7.88
CA GLY A 182 14.90 20.95 8.86
C GLY A 182 14.84 22.48 8.81
N ASP A 183 14.17 23.05 7.80
CA ASP A 183 13.95 24.48 7.73
C ASP A 183 13.14 24.98 8.94
N PRO A 184 13.49 26.14 9.52
CA PRO A 184 12.67 26.77 10.55
C PRO A 184 11.27 27.02 10.01
N GLU A 185 10.22 26.72 10.78
CA GLU A 185 8.84 26.88 10.31
C GLU A 185 8.52 28.32 9.84
N ASP A 186 9.17 29.33 10.41
CA ASP A 186 9.04 30.74 10.01
C ASP A 186 9.62 31.04 8.61
N SER A 187 10.41 30.13 8.01
CA SER A 187 10.90 30.24 6.63
C SER A 187 9.96 29.62 5.60
N VAL A 188 8.92 28.88 6.04
CA VAL A 188 7.90 28.29 5.18
C VAL A 188 7.07 29.40 4.56
N LYS A 189 7.00 29.41 3.22
CA LYS A 189 6.33 30.47 2.45
C LYS A 189 5.31 29.85 1.49
N PRO A 190 4.08 29.58 1.96
CA PRO A 190 3.05 29.04 1.09
C PRO A 190 2.66 30.01 -0.02
N LEU A 191 2.30 29.46 -1.17
CA LEU A 191 1.84 30.21 -2.33
C LEU A 191 0.37 30.66 -2.18
N PRO A 192 -0.06 31.71 -2.91
CA PRO A 192 -1.46 32.12 -2.93
C PRO A 192 -2.44 31.06 -3.46
N THR A 193 -1.94 30.15 -4.29
CA THR A 193 -2.69 29.01 -4.84
C THR A 193 -1.86 27.73 -4.68
N PRO A 194 -2.48 26.56 -4.52
CA PRO A 194 -1.77 25.28 -4.40
C PRO A 194 -1.32 24.77 -5.77
N MET A 195 -0.62 25.61 -6.53
CA MET A 195 -0.07 25.25 -7.84
C MET A 195 0.88 24.08 -7.69
N ASP A 196 0.75 23.09 -8.57
CA ASP A 196 1.65 21.93 -8.57
C ASP A 196 2.96 22.26 -9.28
N CYS A 197 4.05 21.74 -8.73
CA CYS A 197 5.37 21.79 -9.35
C CYS A 197 5.99 20.39 -9.51
N VAL A 198 5.33 19.36 -8.98
CA VAL A 198 5.78 17.97 -9.02
C VAL A 198 5.02 17.19 -10.09
N GLY A 199 3.70 17.37 -10.17
CA GLY A 199 2.82 16.72 -11.14
C GLY A 199 2.01 15.56 -10.57
N HIS A 200 2.42 15.00 -9.43
CA HIS A 200 1.71 13.90 -8.77
C HIS A 200 0.26 14.29 -8.40
N GLY A 201 0.07 15.42 -7.72
CA GLY A 201 -1.26 15.90 -7.33
C GLY A 201 -2.14 16.27 -8.53
N THR A 202 -1.55 16.79 -9.61
CA THR A 202 -2.25 17.00 -10.90
C THR A 202 -2.71 15.68 -11.51
N HIS A 203 -1.90 14.63 -11.43
CA HIS A 203 -2.25 13.29 -11.91
C HIS A 203 -3.37 12.65 -11.10
N VAL A 204 -3.29 12.71 -9.77
CA VAL A 204 -4.34 12.30 -8.83
C VAL A 204 -5.66 13.04 -9.13
N SER A 205 -5.57 14.34 -9.40
CA SER A 205 -6.74 15.18 -9.71
C SER A 205 -7.45 14.76 -10.99
N GLY A 206 -6.71 14.38 -12.03
CA GLY A 206 -7.29 13.92 -13.29
C GLY A 206 -8.11 12.64 -13.14
N ILE A 207 -7.61 11.68 -12.35
CA ILE A 207 -8.29 10.40 -12.06
C ILE A 207 -9.65 10.65 -11.38
N ILE A 208 -9.74 11.65 -10.51
CA ILE A 208 -10.99 12.02 -9.85
C ILE A 208 -11.91 12.75 -10.82
N GLY A 209 -11.42 13.86 -11.40
CA GLY A 209 -12.29 14.95 -11.83
C GLY A 209 -12.14 15.42 -13.26
N ALA A 210 -11.24 14.86 -14.06
CA ALA A 210 -10.99 15.35 -15.42
C ALA A 210 -12.25 15.27 -16.32
N ARG A 211 -12.41 16.29 -17.15
CA ARG A 211 -13.61 16.51 -17.98
C ARG A 211 -13.35 16.48 -19.47
N GLY A 212 -12.14 16.13 -19.90
CA GLY A 212 -11.76 16.21 -21.30
C GLY A 212 -11.82 14.87 -22.04
N PRO A 213 -11.51 14.92 -23.35
CA PRO A 213 -11.50 13.74 -24.20
C PRO A 213 -10.26 12.85 -24.02
N GLN A 214 -9.14 13.37 -23.49
CA GLN A 214 -7.93 12.59 -23.25
C GLN A 214 -8.01 11.85 -21.91
N VAL A 215 -8.54 12.51 -20.88
CA VAL A 215 -8.74 11.95 -19.56
C VAL A 215 -10.14 12.27 -19.06
N ARG A 216 -10.86 11.19 -18.73
CA ARG A 216 -12.14 11.25 -18.04
C ARG A 216 -11.95 10.75 -16.62
N GLY A 217 -12.22 11.60 -15.64
CA GLY A 217 -12.20 11.21 -14.23
C GLY A 217 -13.40 10.36 -13.84
N VAL A 218 -13.29 9.66 -12.71
CA VAL A 218 -14.35 8.80 -12.14
C VAL A 218 -15.57 9.62 -11.69
N ALA A 219 -15.35 10.77 -11.07
CA ALA A 219 -16.38 11.67 -10.51
C ALA A 219 -16.25 13.10 -11.05
N PRO A 220 -16.42 13.30 -12.36
CA PRO A 220 -16.11 14.57 -13.02
C PRO A 220 -17.05 15.72 -12.68
N GLY A 221 -18.23 15.44 -12.16
CA GLY A 221 -19.19 16.41 -11.65
C GLY A 221 -18.89 16.88 -10.23
N ALA A 222 -17.91 16.29 -9.54
CA ALA A 222 -17.56 16.64 -8.16
C ALA A 222 -16.98 18.06 -8.05
N THR A 223 -17.14 18.64 -6.86
CA THR A 223 -16.44 19.87 -6.46
C THR A 223 -15.14 19.48 -5.76
N LEU A 224 -14.03 20.10 -6.14
CA LEU A 224 -12.69 19.74 -5.70
C LEU A 224 -12.08 20.82 -4.82
N GLY A 225 -11.23 20.39 -3.89
CA GLY A 225 -10.28 21.22 -3.16
C GLY A 225 -8.90 20.59 -3.17
N MET A 226 -7.86 21.40 -3.35
CA MET A 226 -6.46 20.94 -3.31
C MET A 226 -5.73 21.55 -2.11
N TYR A 227 -5.18 20.70 -1.26
CA TYR A 227 -4.41 21.07 -0.07
C TYR A 227 -2.97 20.61 -0.29
N ARG A 228 -2.13 21.56 -0.72
CA ARG A 228 -0.73 21.26 -1.05
C ARG A 228 0.10 21.15 0.22
N VAL A 229 0.75 19.99 0.39
CA VAL A 229 1.54 19.65 1.59
C VAL A 229 2.92 19.11 1.26
N ILE A 230 3.29 19.01 -0.02
CA ILE A 230 4.62 18.62 -0.49
C ILE A 230 5.28 19.78 -1.23
N SER A 231 6.55 20.04 -0.91
CA SER A 231 7.36 21.07 -1.54
C SER A 231 7.72 20.71 -2.99
N CYS A 232 8.26 21.67 -3.73
CA CYS A 232 8.97 21.32 -4.96
C CYS A 232 10.27 20.59 -4.62
N SER A 233 10.87 19.95 -5.62
CA SER A 233 12.19 19.34 -5.47
C SER A 233 13.22 20.39 -5.05
N ASN A 234 13.82 20.20 -3.88
CA ASN A 234 14.92 21.00 -3.36
C ASN A 234 16.07 20.06 -3.01
N ASN A 235 17.22 20.24 -3.66
CA ASN A 235 18.38 19.32 -3.57
C ASN A 235 18.03 17.84 -3.86
N GLY A 236 17.05 17.60 -4.74
CA GLY A 236 16.61 16.25 -5.11
C GLY A 236 15.56 15.65 -4.18
N GLU A 237 15.08 16.37 -3.16
CA GLU A 237 14.04 15.90 -2.25
C GLU A 237 12.73 16.69 -2.42
N MET A 238 11.61 15.99 -2.50
CA MET A 238 10.25 16.55 -2.45
C MET A 238 9.71 16.33 -1.03
N ALA A 239 9.96 17.32 -0.18
CA ALA A 239 9.83 17.18 1.27
C ALA A 239 8.43 17.56 1.78
N SER A 240 8.05 16.88 2.86
CA SER A 240 6.88 17.16 3.68
C SER A 240 7.16 16.75 5.14
N ALA A 241 6.20 17.02 6.02
CA ALA A 241 6.25 16.66 7.42
C ALA A 241 4.83 16.31 7.92
N ASP A 242 4.72 15.54 9.01
CA ASP A 242 3.42 15.22 9.61
C ASP A 242 2.60 16.49 9.86
N THR A 243 3.24 17.60 10.28
CA THR A 243 2.61 18.91 10.46
C THR A 243 1.81 19.37 9.22
N PHE A 244 2.44 19.40 8.04
CA PHE A 244 1.77 19.93 6.84
C PHE A 244 0.65 19.00 6.38
N ILE A 245 0.88 17.69 6.45
CA ILE A 245 -0.15 16.68 6.12
C ILE A 245 -1.35 16.85 7.05
N MET A 246 -1.13 16.99 8.36
CA MET A 246 -2.21 17.20 9.34
C MET A 246 -2.94 18.52 9.13
N GLN A 247 -2.23 19.61 8.83
CA GLN A 247 -2.84 20.90 8.52
C GLN A 247 -3.72 20.83 7.28
N GLY A 248 -3.25 20.18 6.20
CA GLY A 248 -4.03 19.95 4.99
C GLY A 248 -5.28 19.10 5.24
N MET A 249 -5.16 18.04 6.03
CA MET A 249 -6.29 17.19 6.42
C MET A 249 -7.33 17.95 7.26
N GLU A 250 -6.91 18.74 8.25
CA GLU A 250 -7.82 19.52 9.08
C GLU A 250 -8.50 20.63 8.28
N ALA A 251 -7.77 21.31 7.39
CA ALA A 251 -8.34 22.32 6.49
C ALA A 251 -9.38 21.70 5.54
N ALA A 252 -9.10 20.52 4.98
CA ALA A 252 -10.05 19.80 4.15
C ALA A 252 -11.32 19.41 4.92
N PHE A 253 -11.18 19.02 6.19
CA PHE A 253 -12.33 18.78 7.05
C PHE A 253 -13.13 20.06 7.31
N LYS A 254 -12.47 21.17 7.64
CA LYS A 254 -13.09 22.48 7.91
C LYS A 254 -13.86 23.04 6.71
N ASP A 255 -13.35 22.84 5.50
CA ASP A 255 -14.01 23.24 4.24
C ASP A 255 -15.25 22.37 3.92
N GLY A 256 -15.53 21.36 4.75
CA GLY A 256 -16.74 20.55 4.70
C GLY A 256 -16.73 19.57 3.53
N HIS A 257 -15.57 19.00 3.21
CA HIS A 257 -15.47 17.95 2.21
C HIS A 257 -16.16 16.67 2.68
N ASP A 258 -16.84 16.01 1.74
CA ASP A 258 -17.50 14.73 1.95
C ASP A 258 -16.51 13.57 2.04
N ILE A 259 -15.39 13.73 1.32
CA ILE A 259 -14.35 12.74 1.08
C ILE A 259 -13.00 13.48 1.13
N ILE A 260 -12.02 12.92 1.83
CA ILE A 260 -10.63 13.38 1.84
C ILE A 260 -9.77 12.26 1.26
N SER A 261 -9.09 12.56 0.15
CA SER A 261 -8.20 11.66 -0.57
C SER A 261 -6.75 11.98 -0.23
N ILE A 262 -6.00 10.99 0.24
CA ILE A 262 -4.61 11.16 0.72
C ILE A 262 -3.72 10.11 0.07
N SER A 263 -2.91 10.54 -0.89
CA SER A 263 -1.96 9.67 -1.61
C SER A 263 -0.52 9.88 -1.11
N ILE A 264 -0.37 10.05 0.20
CA ILE A 264 0.90 10.28 0.90
C ILE A 264 0.92 9.39 2.12
N GLY A 265 2.06 8.77 2.39
CA GLY A 265 2.27 8.02 3.61
C GLY A 265 3.66 7.44 3.70
N SER A 266 3.95 6.86 4.86
CA SER A 266 5.16 6.10 5.13
C SER A 266 4.81 4.93 6.04
N ALA A 267 5.69 3.92 6.10
CA ALA A 267 5.52 2.79 7.01
C ALA A 267 5.14 3.29 8.41
N GLY A 268 4.05 2.77 8.97
CA GLY A 268 3.47 3.42 10.13
C GLY A 268 2.45 2.58 10.87
N TRP A 269 1.98 3.15 11.97
CA TRP A 269 1.08 2.51 12.92
C TRP A 269 -0.23 3.28 13.05
N PRO A 270 -1.33 2.64 13.50
CA PRO A 270 -2.58 3.33 13.80
C PRO A 270 -2.42 4.50 14.79
N GLU A 271 -1.41 4.45 15.65
CA GLU A 271 -1.09 5.49 16.63
C GLU A 271 -0.25 6.66 16.09
N ASP A 272 0.22 6.60 14.83
CA ASP A 272 0.86 7.74 14.19
C ASP A 272 -0.09 8.94 14.13
N PRO A 273 0.42 10.19 14.26
CA PRO A 273 -0.43 11.37 14.40
C PRO A 273 -1.35 11.59 13.18
N ILE A 274 -0.88 11.31 11.96
CA ILE A 274 -1.70 11.38 10.75
C ILE A 274 -2.79 10.29 10.70
N SER A 275 -2.53 9.08 11.22
CA SER A 275 -3.53 8.00 11.32
C SER A 275 -4.59 8.33 12.37
N VAL A 276 -4.18 8.86 13.52
CA VAL A 276 -5.08 9.32 14.59
C VAL A 276 -6.01 10.42 14.08
N LEU A 277 -5.49 11.42 13.36
CA LEU A 277 -6.31 12.47 12.77
C LEU A 277 -7.26 11.91 11.71
N ALA A 278 -6.79 11.00 10.83
CA ALA A 278 -7.65 10.36 9.84
C ALA A 278 -8.82 9.59 10.48
N GLU A 279 -8.55 8.85 11.55
CA GLU A 279 -9.59 8.16 12.32
C GLU A 279 -10.59 9.13 12.95
N GLN A 280 -10.13 10.25 13.52
CA GLN A 280 -11.01 11.27 14.09
C GLN A 280 -11.90 11.93 13.04
N ILE A 281 -11.37 12.19 11.84
CA ILE A 281 -12.15 12.67 10.69
C ILE A 281 -13.23 11.65 10.31
N VAL A 282 -12.87 10.36 10.22
CA VAL A 282 -13.81 9.27 9.92
C VAL A 282 -14.92 9.18 10.96
N ARG A 283 -14.58 9.26 12.25
CA ARG A 283 -15.55 9.24 13.36
C ARG A 283 -16.53 10.41 13.30
N ASN A 284 -16.12 11.55 12.72
CA ASN A 284 -16.97 12.72 12.50
C ASN A 284 -17.76 12.69 11.17
N GLY A 285 -17.73 11.57 10.44
CA GLY A 285 -18.63 11.33 9.31
C GLY A 285 -18.08 11.69 7.92
N THR A 286 -16.84 12.15 7.84
CA THR A 286 -16.14 12.38 6.56
C THR A 286 -15.40 11.12 6.14
N VAL A 287 -15.51 10.72 4.86
CA VAL A 287 -14.79 9.55 4.37
C VAL A 287 -13.32 9.91 4.16
N VAL A 288 -12.39 9.12 4.69
CA VAL A 288 -10.96 9.22 4.36
C VAL A 288 -10.56 8.02 3.52
N VAL A 289 -9.93 8.28 2.37
CA VAL A 289 -9.39 7.29 1.45
C VAL A 289 -7.89 7.50 1.36
N ALA A 290 -7.11 6.45 1.62
CA ALA A 290 -5.66 6.55 1.69
C ALA A 290 -4.94 5.42 0.96
N ALA A 291 -3.81 5.74 0.33
CA ALA A 291 -2.95 4.79 -0.37
C ALA A 291 -2.28 3.85 0.63
N VAL A 292 -2.30 2.54 0.38
CA VAL A 292 -1.68 1.56 1.32
C VAL A 292 -0.15 1.54 1.27
N GLY A 293 0.47 2.12 0.24
CA GLY A 293 1.93 2.16 0.05
C GLY A 293 2.41 1.32 -1.14
N ASN A 294 3.68 1.48 -1.51
CA ASN A 294 4.28 0.86 -2.70
C ASN A 294 5.46 -0.09 -2.38
N ASP A 295 5.56 -0.55 -1.13
CA ASP A 295 6.63 -1.44 -0.64
C ASP A 295 6.23 -2.93 -0.69
N GLY A 296 5.32 -3.31 -1.59
CA GLY A 296 4.77 -4.68 -1.65
C GLY A 296 5.81 -5.76 -1.98
N GLN A 297 6.88 -5.41 -2.70
CA GLN A 297 8.01 -6.31 -2.96
C GLN A 297 8.79 -6.66 -1.70
N SER A 298 8.69 -5.81 -0.66
CA SER A 298 9.22 -6.10 0.67
C SER A 298 8.35 -7.08 1.44
N GLY A 299 7.14 -7.43 0.98
CA GLY A 299 6.28 -8.42 1.61
C GLY A 299 5.23 -7.89 2.57
N LEU A 300 4.70 -8.78 3.42
CA LEU A 300 3.64 -8.53 4.41
C LEU A 300 3.99 -7.39 5.36
N GLN A 301 3.00 -6.74 5.97
CA GLN A 301 3.20 -5.67 6.96
C GLN A 301 4.03 -4.48 6.45
N THR A 302 3.74 -4.07 5.22
CA THR A 302 4.31 -2.87 4.56
C THR A 302 3.31 -1.72 4.45
N ALA A 303 2.09 -1.91 4.96
CA ALA A 303 1.05 -0.90 4.90
C ALA A 303 1.46 0.41 5.62
N SER A 304 1.18 1.54 4.97
CA SER A 304 1.57 2.87 5.42
C SER A 304 0.50 3.54 6.31
N SER A 305 0.96 4.50 7.11
CA SER A 305 0.11 5.52 7.73
C SER A 305 -0.10 6.67 6.71
N PRO A 306 -1.32 7.19 6.50
CA PRO A 306 -2.53 7.04 7.34
C PRO A 306 -3.47 5.89 6.96
N ALA A 307 -3.12 5.04 5.98
CA ALA A 307 -3.99 3.95 5.53
C ALA A 307 -4.28 2.89 6.61
N VAL A 308 -3.38 2.76 7.60
CA VAL A 308 -3.62 1.96 8.81
C VAL A 308 -4.52 2.66 9.84
N GLY A 309 -5.06 3.86 9.61
CA GLY A 309 -6.04 4.47 10.51
C GLY A 309 -7.35 3.65 10.62
N HIS A 310 -8.00 3.62 11.78
CA HIS A 310 -9.28 2.91 11.91
C HIS A 310 -10.39 3.58 11.09
N GLY A 311 -11.13 2.77 10.34
CA GLY A 311 -12.22 3.26 9.49
C GLY A 311 -11.77 3.97 8.22
N VAL A 312 -10.47 4.18 8.01
CA VAL A 312 -9.89 4.68 6.75
C VAL A 312 -10.05 3.64 5.65
N ILE A 313 -10.47 4.07 4.46
CA ILE A 313 -10.54 3.20 3.28
C ILE A 313 -9.13 3.12 2.69
N SER A 314 -8.36 2.11 3.11
CA SER A 314 -7.04 1.80 2.57
C SER A 314 -7.13 1.10 1.22
N VAL A 315 -6.38 1.59 0.24
CA VAL A 315 -6.52 1.18 -1.16
C VAL A 315 -5.25 0.55 -1.71
N GLY A 316 -5.36 -0.70 -2.18
CA GLY A 316 -4.34 -1.41 -2.95
C GLY A 316 -4.45 -1.17 -4.45
N SER A 317 -3.40 -1.51 -5.19
CA SER A 317 -3.30 -1.28 -6.65
C SER A 317 -3.48 -2.57 -7.45
N VAL A 318 -4.33 -2.50 -8.47
CA VAL A 318 -4.46 -3.50 -9.54
C VAL A 318 -3.92 -2.89 -10.83
N ASN A 319 -3.24 -3.71 -11.64
CA ASN A 319 -2.80 -3.28 -12.96
C ASN A 319 -4.01 -3.11 -13.89
N ASN A 320 -3.99 -2.05 -14.68
CA ASN A 320 -5.05 -1.83 -15.65
C ASN A 320 -5.09 -2.97 -16.69
N TRP A 321 -6.28 -3.37 -17.15
CA TRP A 321 -6.42 -4.44 -18.16
C TRP A 321 -5.78 -4.08 -19.49
N ASN A 322 -5.91 -2.81 -19.88
CA ASN A 322 -5.53 -2.36 -21.19
C ASN A 322 -4.59 -1.18 -21.08
N VAL A 323 -3.57 -1.24 -21.90
CA VAL A 323 -2.46 -0.30 -21.93
C VAL A 323 -2.32 0.15 -23.37
N THR A 324 -2.33 1.46 -23.63
CA THR A 324 -2.23 2.01 -25.00
C THR A 324 -0.88 2.67 -25.21
N THR A 325 0.09 2.00 -25.81
CA THR A 325 1.44 2.55 -26.03
C THR A 325 1.60 3.21 -27.39
N VAL A 326 2.65 4.00 -27.58
CA VAL A 326 3.12 4.41 -28.92
C VAL A 326 3.32 3.15 -29.77
N ALA A 327 2.74 3.19 -30.98
CA ALA A 327 2.80 2.09 -31.92
C ALA A 327 3.61 2.49 -33.14
N MET A 328 4.40 1.54 -33.65
CA MET A 328 4.81 1.62 -35.04
C MET A 328 3.72 1.03 -35.93
N VAL A 329 3.56 1.56 -37.13
CA VAL A 329 2.57 1.07 -38.09
C VAL A 329 3.27 0.28 -39.17
N LEU A 330 2.99 -1.02 -39.24
CA LEU A 330 3.37 -1.87 -40.35
C LEU A 330 2.27 -1.81 -41.41
N GLU A 331 2.59 -1.30 -42.59
CA GLU A 331 1.70 -1.26 -43.73
C GLU A 331 2.12 -2.34 -44.74
N GLY A 332 1.29 -3.37 -44.89
CA GLY A 332 1.50 -4.47 -45.82
C GLY A 332 0.29 -4.68 -46.74
N PRO A 333 0.37 -5.67 -47.66
CA PRO A 333 -0.74 -6.00 -48.56
C PRO A 333 -2.00 -6.48 -47.84
N ASP A 334 -1.86 -6.97 -46.61
CA ASP A 334 -2.94 -7.43 -45.74
C ASP A 334 -3.53 -6.33 -44.84
N GLY A 335 -3.03 -5.09 -44.94
CA GLY A 335 -3.56 -3.92 -44.25
C GLY A 335 -2.54 -3.19 -43.39
N LYS A 336 -3.04 -2.34 -42.49
CA LYS A 336 -2.23 -1.66 -41.48
C LYS A 336 -2.30 -2.41 -40.16
N HIS A 337 -1.15 -2.66 -39.55
CA HIS A 337 -1.01 -3.27 -38.24
C HIS A 337 -0.31 -2.30 -37.29
N PHE A 338 -0.85 -2.12 -36.09
CA PHE A 338 -0.32 -1.21 -35.08
C PHE A 338 0.42 -2.04 -34.03
N LEU A 339 1.76 -1.97 -34.05
CA LEU A 339 2.63 -2.88 -33.33
C LEU A 339 3.25 -2.16 -32.12
N ARG A 340 3.27 -2.84 -30.98
CA ARG A 340 3.93 -2.34 -29.77
C ARG A 340 5.44 -2.46 -29.94
N ILE A 341 6.16 -1.39 -29.59
CA ILE A 341 7.62 -1.36 -29.57
C ILE A 341 8.15 -1.07 -28.16
N SER A 342 9.40 -1.44 -27.92
CA SER A 342 10.13 -0.98 -26.74
C SER A 342 10.51 0.49 -26.88
N ASP A 343 10.95 1.09 -25.78
CA ASP A 343 11.81 2.28 -25.87
C ASP A 343 13.04 1.95 -26.76
N PRO A 344 13.59 2.97 -27.46
CA PRO A 344 14.80 2.77 -28.25
C PRO A 344 15.95 2.22 -27.41
N ALA A 345 16.86 1.52 -28.06
CA ALA A 345 18.02 0.93 -27.42
C ALA A 345 18.85 1.92 -26.57
N SER A 346 19.61 1.40 -25.61
CA SER A 346 20.39 2.17 -24.62
C SER A 346 21.51 3.05 -25.19
N ASN A 347 21.72 3.06 -26.51
CA ASN A 347 22.55 4.04 -27.20
C ASN A 347 21.82 5.37 -27.47
N ASN A 348 20.55 5.49 -27.03
CA ASN A 348 19.69 6.67 -27.15
C ASN A 348 19.50 7.19 -28.59
N VAL A 349 19.64 6.32 -29.60
CA VAL A 349 19.27 6.66 -30.98
C VAL A 349 17.75 6.49 -31.13
N PRO A 350 16.97 7.57 -31.37
CA PRO A 350 15.52 7.47 -31.47
C PRO A 350 15.10 6.52 -32.61
N PHE A 351 14.13 5.65 -32.35
CA PHE A 351 13.55 4.78 -33.39
C PHE A 351 12.50 5.54 -34.21
N THR A 352 12.97 6.51 -34.99
CA THR A 352 12.12 7.40 -35.78
C THR A 352 12.68 7.59 -37.18
N PHE A 353 11.81 7.54 -38.18
CA PHE A 353 12.13 7.74 -39.60
C PHE A 353 11.16 8.76 -40.21
N ASP A 354 11.69 9.72 -40.97
CA ASP A 354 10.91 10.80 -41.58
C ASP A 354 9.99 10.33 -42.73
N THR A 355 10.20 9.11 -43.21
CA THR A 355 9.48 8.54 -44.35
C THR A 355 9.12 7.08 -44.09
N LYS A 356 8.24 6.50 -44.92
CA LYS A 356 7.93 5.07 -44.85
C LYS A 356 9.15 4.25 -45.25
N VAL A 357 9.59 3.35 -44.39
CA VAL A 357 10.81 2.55 -44.62
C VAL A 357 10.46 1.10 -44.96
N PRO A 358 11.07 0.48 -45.99
CA PRO A 358 10.89 -0.94 -46.26
C PRO A 358 11.33 -1.81 -45.08
N VAL A 359 10.60 -2.92 -44.87
CA VAL A 359 10.92 -3.90 -43.81
C VAL A 359 11.31 -5.22 -44.45
N VAL A 360 12.36 -5.87 -43.93
CA VAL A 360 12.86 -7.16 -44.43
C VAL A 360 13.10 -8.12 -43.28
N ALA A 361 12.45 -9.28 -43.30
CA ALA A 361 12.76 -10.38 -42.38
C ALA A 361 14.04 -11.08 -42.83
N VAL A 362 14.99 -11.23 -41.91
CA VAL A 362 16.25 -11.94 -42.17
C VAL A 362 16.05 -13.42 -41.84
N GLY A 363 16.50 -14.29 -42.74
CA GLY A 363 16.62 -15.73 -42.53
C GLY A 363 15.35 -16.46 -42.05
N SER A 364 15.51 -17.74 -41.69
CA SER A 364 14.47 -18.53 -41.05
C SER A 364 14.63 -18.52 -39.53
N LYS A 365 13.62 -18.97 -38.78
CA LYS A 365 13.60 -18.87 -37.30
C LYS A 365 14.76 -19.56 -36.57
N ASP A 366 15.36 -20.58 -37.19
CA ASP A 366 16.42 -21.40 -36.61
C ASP A 366 17.78 -21.17 -37.31
N ALA A 367 17.83 -20.30 -38.32
CA ALA A 367 19.06 -19.99 -39.03
C ALA A 367 19.82 -18.87 -38.31
N GLU A 368 21.15 -18.99 -38.23
CA GLU A 368 22.01 -18.02 -37.54
C GLU A 368 21.82 -16.58 -38.06
N ASP A 369 21.61 -16.40 -39.36
CA ASP A 369 21.32 -15.08 -39.94
C ASP A 369 19.92 -14.57 -39.56
N GLY A 370 18.92 -15.44 -39.46
CA GLY A 370 17.58 -15.08 -39.00
C GLY A 370 17.46 -14.83 -37.50
N LEU A 371 18.43 -15.34 -36.72
CA LEU A 371 18.68 -14.91 -35.36
C LEU A 371 19.49 -13.61 -35.31
N GLY A 372 20.03 -13.11 -36.42
CA GLY A 372 20.95 -11.97 -36.46
C GLY A 372 22.34 -12.28 -35.87
N CYS A 373 22.71 -13.54 -35.77
CA CYS A 373 24.00 -14.03 -35.29
C CYS A 373 24.98 -14.37 -36.44
N ALA A 374 24.57 -14.14 -37.68
CA ALA A 374 25.40 -14.17 -38.86
C ALA A 374 25.00 -13.04 -39.82
N LYS A 375 25.86 -12.76 -40.80
CA LYS A 375 25.58 -11.76 -41.84
C LYS A 375 24.24 -12.09 -42.53
N PRO A 376 23.33 -11.11 -42.70
CA PRO A 376 22.08 -11.31 -43.44
C PRO A 376 22.31 -11.92 -44.82
N THR A 377 21.57 -12.98 -45.16
CA THR A 377 21.60 -13.62 -46.49
C THR A 377 20.68 -12.94 -47.50
N VAL A 378 19.85 -12.01 -47.05
CA VAL A 378 18.92 -11.20 -47.84
C VAL A 378 19.39 -9.74 -47.89
N ASP A 379 19.01 -9.01 -48.95
CA ASP A 379 19.35 -7.59 -49.07
C ASP A 379 18.50 -6.75 -48.12
N VAL A 380 19.18 -6.12 -47.16
CA VAL A 380 18.60 -5.21 -46.16
C VAL A 380 19.01 -3.75 -46.39
N THR A 381 19.69 -3.45 -47.50
CA THR A 381 20.23 -2.11 -47.78
C THR A 381 19.12 -1.07 -47.81
N GLY A 382 19.20 -0.06 -46.94
CA GLY A 382 18.18 1.00 -46.84
C GLY A 382 16.85 0.56 -46.21
N ALA A 383 16.78 -0.64 -45.64
CA ALA A 383 15.60 -1.21 -45.01
C ALA A 383 15.80 -1.39 -43.50
N ILE A 384 14.69 -1.67 -42.80
CA ILE A 384 14.71 -2.14 -41.42
C ILE A 384 14.81 -3.67 -41.44
N ALA A 385 15.87 -4.20 -40.82
CA ALA A 385 16.05 -5.63 -40.66
C ALA A 385 15.19 -6.15 -39.50
N VAL A 386 14.46 -7.24 -39.72
CA VAL A 386 13.68 -7.94 -38.70
C VAL A 386 14.33 -9.29 -38.42
N VAL A 387 14.82 -9.47 -37.20
CA VAL A 387 15.49 -10.70 -36.74
C VAL A 387 14.79 -11.26 -35.51
N ARG A 388 15.06 -12.51 -35.15
CA ARG A 388 14.56 -13.10 -33.90
C ARG A 388 15.60 -13.07 -32.80
N ARG A 389 15.15 -13.02 -31.55
CA ARG A 389 16.02 -13.21 -30.39
C ARG A 389 16.65 -14.60 -30.45
N GLY A 390 17.96 -14.64 -30.32
CA GLY A 390 18.77 -15.84 -30.41
C GLY A 390 19.83 -15.88 -29.30
N THR A 391 20.90 -16.63 -29.53
CA THR A 391 21.99 -16.87 -28.57
C THR A 391 23.03 -15.75 -28.53
N CYS A 392 23.26 -15.06 -29.66
CA CYS A 392 24.18 -13.92 -29.73
C CYS A 392 23.61 -12.64 -29.10
N THR A 393 24.50 -11.71 -28.79
CA THR A 393 24.15 -10.44 -28.13
C THR A 393 23.32 -9.53 -29.04
N PHE A 394 22.54 -8.60 -28.46
CA PHE A 394 21.78 -7.63 -29.25
C PHE A 394 22.69 -6.64 -30.00
N ASP A 395 23.84 -6.31 -29.41
CA ASP A 395 24.84 -5.47 -30.05
C ASP A 395 25.39 -6.11 -31.32
N GLU A 396 25.76 -7.39 -31.25
CA GLU A 396 26.22 -8.16 -32.40
C GLU A 396 25.17 -8.19 -33.52
N LYS A 397 23.88 -8.37 -33.19
CA LYS A 397 22.78 -8.31 -34.17
C LYS A 397 22.73 -6.96 -34.88
N ALA A 398 22.83 -5.87 -34.12
CA ALA A 398 22.79 -4.51 -34.64
C ALA A 398 23.99 -4.21 -35.54
N GLN A 399 25.20 -4.61 -35.14
CA GLN A 399 26.42 -4.47 -35.94
C GLN A 399 26.34 -5.24 -37.26
N LEU A 400 25.84 -6.48 -37.24
CA LEU A 400 25.72 -7.30 -38.45
C LEU A 400 24.66 -6.76 -39.42
N ALA A 401 23.54 -6.23 -38.90
CA ALA A 401 22.53 -5.58 -39.71
C ALA A 401 23.04 -4.26 -40.31
N GLU A 402 23.70 -3.43 -39.52
CA GLU A 402 24.31 -2.16 -39.96
C GLU A 402 25.40 -2.39 -41.02
N ALA A 403 26.29 -3.37 -40.80
CA ALA A 403 27.33 -3.73 -41.76
C ALA A 403 26.76 -4.29 -43.07
N ALA A 404 25.53 -4.81 -43.06
CA ALA A 404 24.79 -5.24 -44.25
C ALA A 404 23.96 -4.12 -44.90
N GLY A 405 24.01 -2.90 -44.37
CA GLY A 405 23.36 -1.72 -44.93
C GLY A 405 21.94 -1.44 -44.41
N ALA A 406 21.49 -2.15 -43.37
CA ALA A 406 20.23 -1.83 -42.72
C ALA A 406 20.30 -0.45 -42.06
N ILE A 407 19.17 0.28 -42.08
CA ILE A 407 19.06 1.61 -41.44
C ILE A 407 18.30 1.56 -40.11
N GLY A 408 17.88 0.37 -39.68
CA GLY A 408 17.25 0.12 -38.41
C GLY A 408 17.10 -1.38 -38.13
N LEU A 409 16.86 -1.73 -36.88
CA LEU A 409 16.70 -3.11 -36.42
C LEU A 409 15.43 -3.30 -35.59
N VAL A 410 14.66 -4.33 -35.90
CA VAL A 410 13.59 -4.85 -35.04
C VAL A 410 13.94 -6.26 -34.62
N VAL A 411 13.95 -6.50 -33.30
CA VAL A 411 14.18 -7.83 -32.73
C VAL A 411 12.87 -8.41 -32.20
N ILE A 412 12.44 -9.54 -32.78
CA ILE A 412 11.29 -10.30 -32.28
C ILE A 412 11.74 -11.10 -31.05
N ASN A 413 11.14 -10.79 -29.90
CA ASN A 413 11.43 -11.48 -28.65
C ASN A 413 10.84 -12.91 -28.64
N ASN A 414 11.35 -13.76 -27.75
CA ASN A 414 10.85 -15.13 -27.55
C ASN A 414 9.67 -15.23 -26.57
N SER A 415 9.31 -14.12 -25.91
CA SER A 415 8.08 -13.97 -25.12
C SER A 415 7.25 -12.80 -25.65
N THR A 416 6.04 -12.63 -25.12
CA THR A 416 5.17 -11.48 -25.40
C THR A 416 5.70 -10.17 -24.82
N ASP A 417 6.74 -10.23 -23.98
CA ASP A 417 7.32 -9.06 -23.33
C ASP A 417 8.09 -8.20 -24.32
N VAL A 418 8.12 -6.91 -24.02
CA VAL A 418 8.79 -5.89 -24.81
C VAL A 418 9.69 -5.11 -23.87
N PHE A 419 10.99 -5.04 -24.19
CA PHE A 419 12.00 -4.41 -23.34
C PHE A 419 13.04 -3.66 -24.19
N PRO A 420 13.62 -2.57 -23.69
CA PRO A 420 14.67 -1.86 -24.41
C PRO A 420 15.94 -2.72 -24.53
N LEU A 421 16.56 -2.69 -25.71
CA LEU A 421 17.80 -3.40 -25.99
C LEU A 421 18.99 -2.69 -25.32
N LEU A 422 19.93 -3.46 -24.78
CA LEU A 422 21.24 -2.95 -24.41
C LEU A 422 22.20 -3.13 -25.59
N LEU A 423 22.65 -2.02 -26.17
CA LEU A 423 23.69 -2.00 -27.20
C LEU A 423 24.99 -1.46 -26.58
N GLY A 424 26.12 -2.04 -26.97
CA GLY A 424 27.46 -1.73 -26.45
C GLY A 424 28.05 -0.41 -26.95
N GLY A 425 27.32 0.30 -27.82
CA GLY A 425 27.68 1.63 -28.34
C GLY A 425 28.36 1.61 -29.71
N ASP A 426 28.74 0.45 -30.23
CA ASP A 426 29.41 0.31 -31.53
C ASP A 426 28.42 0.39 -32.70
N ALA A 427 27.18 -0.09 -32.52
CA ALA A 427 26.12 0.01 -33.51
C ALA A 427 25.42 1.38 -33.48
N LYS A 428 25.25 2.02 -34.64
CA LYS A 428 24.68 3.38 -34.78
C LYS A 428 23.28 3.42 -35.36
N ILE A 429 22.73 2.27 -35.73
CA ILE A 429 21.35 2.19 -36.23
C ILE A 429 20.34 2.21 -35.07
N PRO A 430 19.16 2.82 -35.25
CA PRO A 430 18.07 2.71 -34.29
C PRO A 430 17.58 1.26 -34.17
N ALA A 431 17.34 0.80 -32.94
CA ALA A 431 16.89 -0.57 -32.68
C ALA A 431 15.80 -0.64 -31.59
N VAL A 432 14.82 -1.53 -31.79
CA VAL A 432 13.73 -1.81 -30.83
C VAL A 432 13.42 -3.31 -30.75
N THR A 433 12.73 -3.73 -29.69
CA THR A 433 12.09 -5.05 -29.62
C THR A 433 10.60 -4.98 -29.91
N VAL A 434 10.07 -6.11 -30.38
CA VAL A 434 8.64 -6.44 -30.34
C VAL A 434 8.41 -7.76 -29.64
N GLY A 435 7.24 -7.93 -29.04
CA GLY A 435 6.82 -9.19 -28.45
C GLY A 435 6.58 -10.25 -29.52
N SER A 436 6.61 -11.53 -29.12
CA SER A 436 6.42 -12.66 -30.04
C SER A 436 5.12 -12.58 -30.85
N GLY A 437 4.02 -12.11 -30.26
CA GLY A 437 2.74 -11.93 -30.95
C GLY A 437 2.80 -10.93 -32.11
N ASP A 438 3.39 -9.75 -31.88
CA ASP A 438 3.59 -8.73 -32.93
C ASP A 438 4.64 -9.18 -33.96
N GLY A 439 5.61 -9.98 -33.51
CA GLY A 439 6.57 -10.65 -34.39
C GLY A 439 5.91 -11.58 -35.41
N GLU A 440 4.90 -12.34 -35.02
CA GLU A 440 4.12 -13.16 -35.98
C GLU A 440 3.35 -12.30 -36.99
N ILE A 441 2.87 -11.12 -36.59
CA ILE A 441 2.24 -10.17 -37.52
C ILE A 441 3.23 -9.67 -38.56
N PHE A 442 4.46 -9.30 -38.16
CA PHE A 442 5.54 -8.96 -39.09
C PHE A 442 5.77 -10.03 -40.13
N LEU A 443 5.97 -11.26 -39.66
CA LEU A 443 6.31 -12.39 -40.53
C LEU A 443 5.18 -12.71 -41.51
N LYS A 444 3.93 -12.64 -41.04
CA LYS A 444 2.74 -12.86 -41.88
C LYS A 444 2.58 -11.76 -42.95
N SER A 445 2.72 -10.49 -42.56
CA SER A 445 2.63 -9.35 -43.48
C SER A 445 3.73 -9.43 -44.56
N LEU A 446 4.96 -9.76 -44.15
CA LEU A 446 6.10 -9.91 -45.07
C LEU A 446 5.96 -11.12 -46.00
N ALA A 447 5.33 -12.20 -45.54
CA ALA A 447 4.99 -13.34 -46.39
C ALA A 447 3.89 -13.01 -47.41
N ALA A 448 2.98 -12.08 -47.09
CA ALA A 448 1.95 -11.60 -48.00
C ALA A 448 2.49 -10.64 -49.07
N GLY A 449 3.63 -9.99 -48.82
CA GLY A 449 4.36 -9.18 -49.80
C GLY A 449 5.15 -8.04 -49.16
N LYS A 450 5.58 -7.08 -50.00
CA LYS A 450 6.37 -5.93 -49.54
C LYS A 450 5.61 -5.12 -48.51
N SER A 451 6.23 -4.91 -47.36
CA SER A 451 5.68 -4.12 -46.26
C SER A 451 6.60 -2.95 -45.92
N THR A 452 6.02 -1.86 -45.43
CA THR A 452 6.75 -0.67 -44.98
C THR A 452 6.37 -0.31 -43.55
N LEU A 453 7.30 0.28 -42.82
CA LEU A 453 7.11 0.77 -41.47
C LEU A 453 6.91 2.28 -41.46
N VAL A 454 6.01 2.75 -40.60
CA VAL A 454 5.81 4.17 -40.27
C VAL A 454 6.00 4.34 -38.77
N THR A 455 6.91 5.23 -38.38
CA THR A 455 7.15 5.62 -37.00
C THR A 455 6.52 7.00 -36.77
N ASP A 456 5.20 7.05 -36.70
CA ASP A 456 4.50 8.28 -36.32
C ASP A 456 4.49 8.40 -34.79
N SER A 457 5.03 9.49 -34.26
CA SER A 457 5.11 9.74 -32.82
C SER A 457 3.74 10.00 -32.17
N GLY A 458 2.68 10.16 -32.97
CA GLY A 458 1.30 10.35 -32.50
C GLY A 458 0.39 9.13 -32.66
N THR A 459 0.88 7.99 -33.13
CA THR A 459 0.05 6.80 -33.32
C THR A 459 0.15 5.85 -32.12
N PHE A 460 -1.01 5.39 -31.64
CA PHE A 460 -1.12 4.57 -30.44
C PHE A 460 -1.79 3.22 -30.72
N THR A 461 -1.40 2.18 -30.00
CA THR A 461 -2.05 0.85 -30.04
C THR A 461 -2.42 0.39 -28.65
N THR A 462 -3.62 -0.16 -28.49
CA THR A 462 -4.08 -0.75 -27.23
C THR A 462 -3.84 -2.25 -27.26
N TYR A 463 -3.22 -2.77 -26.21
CA TYR A 463 -3.11 -4.19 -25.98
C TYR A 463 -3.60 -4.55 -24.57
N THR A 464 -3.88 -5.83 -24.36
CA THR A 464 -4.19 -6.35 -23.02
C THR A 464 -2.87 -6.54 -22.29
N ASP A 465 -2.72 -5.89 -21.14
CA ASP A 465 -1.56 -6.09 -20.28
C ASP A 465 -1.55 -7.55 -19.79
N PRO A 466 -0.47 -8.32 -19.99
CA PRO A 466 -0.35 -9.68 -19.44
C PRO A 466 -0.55 -9.74 -17.92
N LEU A 467 -0.27 -8.65 -17.21
CA LEU A 467 -0.49 -8.51 -15.78
C LEU A 467 -1.80 -7.77 -15.44
N GLY A 468 -2.57 -7.41 -16.46
CA GLY A 468 -3.80 -6.65 -16.33
C GLY A 468 -4.83 -7.38 -15.48
N GLY A 469 -5.42 -6.66 -14.53
CA GLY A 469 -6.40 -7.22 -13.60
C GLY A 469 -5.79 -7.98 -12.42
N LEU A 470 -4.47 -8.20 -12.41
CA LEU A 470 -3.74 -8.74 -11.26
C LEU A 470 -3.35 -7.61 -10.31
N MET A 471 -3.09 -7.97 -9.05
CA MET A 471 -2.50 -7.04 -8.09
C MET A 471 -1.15 -6.54 -8.59
N SER A 472 -0.92 -5.23 -8.52
CA SER A 472 0.38 -4.63 -8.84
C SER A 472 1.43 -5.13 -7.85
N SER A 473 2.60 -5.56 -8.34
CA SER A 473 3.65 -6.17 -7.51
C SER A 473 4.19 -5.22 -6.42
N PHE A 474 4.17 -3.91 -6.68
CA PHE A 474 4.56 -2.88 -5.72
C PHE A 474 3.49 -2.62 -4.65
N SER A 475 2.22 -2.99 -4.83
CA SER A 475 1.17 -2.63 -3.86
C SER A 475 1.49 -3.21 -2.48
N SER A 476 1.59 -2.37 -1.45
CA SER A 476 1.93 -2.82 -0.10
C SER A 476 0.91 -3.83 0.44
N TYR A 477 1.42 -4.76 1.23
CA TYR A 477 0.66 -5.86 1.81
C TYR A 477 0.41 -5.55 3.28
N GLY A 478 -0.79 -5.86 3.75
CA GLY A 478 -1.04 -6.02 5.16
C GLY A 478 -0.55 -7.37 5.68
N PRO A 479 -1.11 -7.84 6.81
CA PRO A 479 -1.93 -7.03 7.72
C PRO A 479 -1.16 -5.81 8.23
N ASP A 480 -1.85 -4.91 8.92
CA ASP A 480 -1.15 -3.93 9.72
C ASP A 480 -0.40 -4.63 10.89
N PRO A 481 0.41 -3.89 11.66
CA PRO A 481 1.10 -4.46 12.82
C PRO A 481 0.20 -5.14 13.88
N GLU A 482 -1.12 -4.90 13.84
CA GLU A 482 -2.12 -5.40 14.78
C GLU A 482 -3.07 -6.44 14.15
N LEU A 483 -2.63 -7.12 13.08
CA LEU A 483 -3.41 -8.13 12.33
C LEU A 483 -4.72 -7.63 11.69
N ARG A 484 -4.95 -6.32 11.62
CA ARG A 484 -6.10 -5.78 10.89
C ARG A 484 -5.84 -5.87 9.39
N MET A 485 -6.92 -6.13 8.64
CA MET A 485 -6.85 -6.25 7.20
C MET A 485 -6.66 -4.86 6.57
N VAL A 486 -5.52 -4.70 5.90
CA VAL A 486 -5.17 -3.58 5.03
C VAL A 486 -4.43 -4.16 3.80
N PRO A 487 -4.59 -3.61 2.58
CA PRO A 487 -5.65 -2.68 2.21
C PRO A 487 -7.03 -3.32 2.40
N VAL A 488 -8.08 -2.50 2.50
CA VAL A 488 -9.45 -3.03 2.60
C VAL A 488 -10.09 -3.24 1.23
N ILE A 489 -9.61 -2.57 0.18
CA ILE A 489 -10.11 -2.70 -1.20
C ILE A 489 -8.98 -2.41 -2.19
N ALA A 490 -9.12 -2.87 -3.44
CA ALA A 490 -8.20 -2.54 -4.52
C ALA A 490 -8.90 -1.80 -5.67
N ALA A 491 -8.14 -0.98 -6.39
CA ALA A 491 -8.59 -0.25 -7.57
C ALA A 491 -7.47 -0.14 -8.62
N PRO A 492 -7.78 0.27 -9.86
CA PRO A 492 -6.75 0.46 -10.89
C PRO A 492 -5.72 1.50 -10.43
N GLY A 493 -4.46 1.08 -10.36
CA GLY A 493 -3.34 1.93 -9.94
C GLY A 493 -2.03 1.65 -10.67
N GLY A 494 -1.93 0.55 -11.43
CA GLY A 494 -0.79 0.28 -12.33
C GLY A 494 -1.08 0.76 -13.75
N ASN A 495 -0.11 1.45 -14.36
CA ASN A 495 -0.16 1.98 -15.74
C ASN A 495 -1.36 2.91 -15.98
N ILE A 496 -1.56 3.92 -15.12
CA ILE A 496 -2.71 4.82 -15.19
C ILE A 496 -2.35 6.10 -15.93
N TRP A 497 -3.06 6.38 -17.02
CA TRP A 497 -2.94 7.62 -17.77
C TRP A 497 -3.81 8.71 -17.15
N SER A 498 -3.23 9.86 -16.87
CA SER A 498 -3.97 11.00 -16.33
C SER A 498 -3.33 12.33 -16.74
N THR A 499 -3.94 13.42 -16.30
CA THR A 499 -3.44 14.77 -16.46
C THR A 499 -2.10 14.94 -15.75
N TYR A 500 -1.22 15.77 -16.29
CA TYR A 500 0.08 16.10 -15.73
C TYR A 500 0.36 17.59 -15.93
N LEU A 501 1.52 18.07 -15.49
CA LEU A 501 1.86 19.49 -15.62
C LEU A 501 1.84 19.92 -17.09
N THR A 502 1.18 21.02 -17.40
CA THR A 502 1.04 21.53 -18.78
C THR A 502 2.39 21.83 -19.43
N LYS A 503 3.34 22.33 -18.65
CA LYS A 503 4.73 22.58 -19.06
C LYS A 503 5.52 21.30 -19.40
N ASP A 504 5.08 20.14 -18.88
CA ASP A 504 5.79 18.86 -19.00
C ASP A 504 4.98 17.86 -19.85
N GLY A 505 4.26 18.35 -20.86
CA GLY A 505 3.54 17.50 -21.82
C GLY A 505 2.07 17.23 -21.48
N SER A 506 1.52 17.83 -20.43
CA SER A 506 0.09 17.80 -20.03
C SER A 506 -0.48 16.44 -19.60
N TYR A 507 0.14 15.32 -19.96
CA TYR A 507 -0.34 13.99 -19.59
C TYR A 507 0.81 13.04 -19.35
N LYS A 508 0.60 12.07 -18.46
CA LYS A 508 1.61 11.07 -18.12
C LYS A 508 0.93 9.79 -17.67
N SER A 509 1.61 8.65 -17.83
CA SER A 509 1.18 7.41 -17.19
C SER A 509 2.05 7.10 -15.99
N LEU A 510 1.40 6.95 -14.84
CA LEU A 510 2.05 6.66 -13.57
C LEU A 510 1.50 5.38 -12.96
N SER A 511 2.35 4.72 -12.16
CA SER A 511 1.98 3.55 -11.37
C SER A 511 2.12 3.84 -9.88
N GLY A 512 1.11 3.44 -9.10
CA GLY A 512 1.15 3.55 -7.64
C GLY A 512 -0.22 3.32 -6.99
N THR A 513 -0.21 2.94 -5.71
CA THR A 513 -1.42 3.00 -4.88
C THR A 513 -1.95 4.44 -4.74
N SER A 514 -1.10 5.42 -5.00
CA SER A 514 -1.45 6.84 -5.19
C SER A 514 -2.44 7.10 -6.33
N MET A 515 -2.50 6.24 -7.36
CA MET A 515 -3.45 6.35 -8.47
C MET A 515 -4.74 5.57 -8.18
N ALA A 516 -4.64 4.45 -7.45
CA ALA A 516 -5.81 3.69 -7.01
C ALA A 516 -6.67 4.44 -5.98
N THR A 517 -6.03 5.21 -5.10
CA THR A 517 -6.68 6.02 -4.05
C THR A 517 -7.68 7.06 -4.58
N PRO A 518 -7.31 7.99 -5.48
CA PRO A 518 -8.24 8.93 -6.09
C PRO A 518 -9.35 8.22 -6.86
N TYR A 519 -9.07 7.05 -7.44
CA TYR A 519 -10.08 6.25 -8.12
C TYR A 519 -11.21 5.87 -7.14
N ILE A 520 -10.86 5.32 -5.98
CA ILE A 520 -11.83 4.99 -4.93
C ILE A 520 -12.53 6.23 -4.41
N SER A 521 -11.83 7.34 -4.21
CA SER A 521 -12.45 8.63 -3.83
C SER A 521 -13.54 9.05 -4.82
N GLY A 522 -13.29 8.88 -6.13
CA GLY A 522 -14.29 9.08 -7.16
C GLY A 522 -15.48 8.12 -7.04
N VAL A 523 -15.24 6.83 -6.84
CA VAL A 523 -16.33 5.84 -6.66
C VAL A 523 -17.19 6.15 -5.43
N VAL A 524 -16.58 6.58 -4.33
CA VAL A 524 -17.30 7.04 -3.13
C VAL A 524 -18.17 8.25 -3.46
N ALA A 525 -17.71 9.17 -4.31
CA ALA A 525 -18.52 10.31 -4.74
C ALA A 525 -19.73 9.89 -5.60
N LEU A 526 -19.58 8.88 -6.46
CA LEU A 526 -20.72 8.30 -7.20
C LEU A 526 -21.75 7.69 -6.23
N LEU A 527 -21.29 6.97 -5.21
CA LEU A 527 -22.15 6.42 -4.15
C LEU A 527 -22.87 7.52 -3.36
N LYS A 528 -22.15 8.56 -2.93
CA LYS A 528 -22.75 9.67 -2.18
C LYS A 528 -23.71 10.49 -3.03
N GLN A 529 -23.48 10.67 -4.32
CA GLN A 529 -24.47 11.31 -5.19
C GLN A 529 -25.75 10.46 -5.27
N SER A 530 -25.61 9.13 -5.41
CA SER A 530 -26.77 8.21 -5.46
C SER A 530 -27.57 8.22 -4.15
N GLN A 531 -26.87 8.23 -3.02
CA GLN A 531 -27.47 8.16 -1.69
C GLN A 531 -26.76 9.15 -0.73
N PRO A 532 -27.17 10.44 -0.70
CA PRO A 532 -26.44 11.50 0.01
C PRO A 532 -26.31 11.34 1.53
N LYS A 533 -27.18 10.52 2.15
CA LYS A 533 -27.25 10.31 3.61
C LYS A 533 -26.48 9.07 4.09
N LEU A 534 -25.69 8.42 3.24
CA LEU A 534 -24.91 7.26 3.65
C LEU A 534 -23.87 7.64 4.71
N SER A 535 -23.83 6.89 5.81
CA SER A 535 -22.74 6.97 6.78
C SER A 535 -21.45 6.34 6.23
N VAL A 536 -20.31 6.72 6.79
CA VAL A 536 -19.00 6.15 6.39
C VAL A 536 -19.01 4.62 6.48
N ASN A 537 -19.56 4.05 7.54
CA ASN A 537 -19.66 2.59 7.70
C ASN A 537 -20.52 1.93 6.62
N ARG A 538 -21.59 2.58 6.17
CA ARG A 538 -22.46 2.03 5.11
C ARG A 538 -21.79 2.14 3.74
N ILE A 539 -21.08 3.22 3.46
CA ILE A 539 -20.23 3.37 2.26
C ILE A 539 -19.19 2.26 2.23
N ARG A 540 -18.44 2.06 3.33
CA ARG A 540 -17.48 0.96 3.47
C ARG A 540 -18.14 -0.38 3.21
N ASN A 541 -19.27 -0.66 3.84
CA ASN A 541 -19.99 -1.92 3.66
C ASN A 541 -20.33 -2.19 2.19
N MET A 542 -20.95 -1.22 1.51
CA MET A 542 -21.36 -1.36 0.12
C MET A 542 -20.16 -1.52 -0.81
N LEU A 543 -19.09 -0.76 -0.60
CA LEU A 543 -17.86 -0.89 -1.41
C LEU A 543 -17.22 -2.26 -1.24
N LEU A 544 -16.97 -2.67 -0.01
CA LEU A 544 -16.26 -3.91 0.28
C LEU A 544 -17.09 -5.12 -0.15
N SER A 545 -18.38 -5.15 0.21
CA SER A 545 -19.19 -6.34 -0.06
C SER A 545 -19.56 -6.55 -1.52
N THR A 546 -19.40 -5.54 -2.38
CA THR A 546 -19.69 -5.65 -3.81
C THR A 546 -18.45 -5.72 -4.70
N ALA A 547 -17.26 -5.58 -4.10
CA ALA A 547 -16.00 -5.80 -4.80
C ALA A 547 -15.88 -7.24 -5.33
N ALA A 548 -15.03 -7.42 -6.33
CA ALA A 548 -14.75 -8.71 -6.95
C ALA A 548 -13.38 -9.21 -6.49
N PRO A 549 -13.28 -10.42 -5.90
CA PRO A 549 -11.98 -11.03 -5.61
C PRO A 549 -11.06 -11.03 -6.83
N VAL A 550 -9.84 -10.56 -6.66
CA VAL A 550 -8.84 -10.53 -7.74
C VAL A 550 -8.35 -11.95 -7.97
N SER A 551 -8.54 -12.47 -9.17
CA SER A 551 -8.17 -13.83 -9.54
C SER A 551 -7.32 -13.81 -10.80
N ASP A 552 -6.26 -14.59 -10.81
CA ASP A 552 -5.42 -14.81 -11.98
C ASP A 552 -6.18 -15.69 -12.98
N PRO A 553 -6.47 -15.19 -14.19
CA PRO A 553 -7.22 -15.94 -15.19
C PRO A 553 -6.44 -17.13 -15.77
N VAL A 554 -5.10 -17.14 -15.66
CA VAL A 554 -4.24 -18.22 -16.17
C VAL A 554 -4.14 -19.34 -15.16
N THR A 555 -3.85 -19.00 -13.89
CA THR A 555 -3.62 -20.00 -12.84
C THR A 555 -4.87 -20.35 -12.04
N GLY A 556 -5.91 -19.52 -12.10
CA GLY A 556 -7.12 -19.61 -11.27
C GLY A 556 -6.90 -19.15 -9.82
N LEU A 557 -5.72 -18.62 -9.49
CA LEU A 557 -5.36 -18.26 -8.13
C LEU A 557 -5.95 -16.95 -7.69
N VAL A 558 -6.51 -16.95 -6.49
CA VAL A 558 -7.13 -15.78 -5.90
C VAL A 558 -6.11 -15.06 -5.03
N ALA A 559 -6.00 -13.75 -5.24
CA ALA A 559 -5.15 -12.88 -4.43
C ALA A 559 -5.60 -12.91 -2.97
N ASN A 560 -4.63 -13.01 -2.06
CA ASN A 560 -4.91 -13.01 -0.64
C ASN A 560 -5.57 -11.67 -0.21
N PRO A 561 -6.54 -11.68 0.71
CA PRO A 561 -7.12 -10.45 1.24
C PRO A 561 -6.13 -9.50 1.93
N PHE A 562 -4.99 -9.99 2.44
CA PHE A 562 -3.92 -9.11 2.94
C PHE A 562 -3.17 -8.36 1.82
N SER A 563 -3.38 -8.71 0.54
CA SER A 563 -2.88 -7.93 -0.59
C SER A 563 -3.98 -7.14 -1.29
N SER A 564 -5.16 -7.74 -1.46
CA SER A 564 -6.24 -7.20 -2.31
C SER A 564 -7.43 -6.62 -1.52
N GLY A 565 -7.48 -6.83 -0.20
CA GLY A 565 -8.65 -6.52 0.62
C GLY A 565 -9.88 -7.30 0.14
N ALA A 566 -10.99 -6.58 -0.09
CA ALA A 566 -12.20 -7.13 -0.70
C ALA A 566 -12.06 -7.43 -2.21
N GLY A 567 -10.93 -7.07 -2.82
CA GLY A 567 -10.66 -7.22 -4.24
C GLY A 567 -10.91 -5.94 -5.04
N LEU A 568 -11.04 -6.09 -6.35
CA LEU A 568 -11.24 -4.98 -7.28
C LEU A 568 -12.62 -4.35 -7.08
N VAL A 569 -12.64 -3.02 -6.89
CA VAL A 569 -13.87 -2.24 -6.75
C VAL A 569 -14.83 -2.44 -7.93
N ASN A 570 -16.13 -2.54 -7.62
CA ASN A 570 -17.18 -2.52 -8.63
C ASN A 570 -18.21 -1.43 -8.32
N ALA A 571 -18.03 -0.25 -8.92
CA ALA A 571 -18.85 0.93 -8.69
C ALA A 571 -20.32 0.71 -9.06
N PHE A 572 -20.59 -0.01 -10.15
CA PHE A 572 -21.95 -0.27 -10.61
C PHE A 572 -22.71 -1.15 -9.62
N ARG A 573 -22.11 -2.27 -9.19
CA ARG A 573 -22.68 -3.15 -8.15
C ARG A 573 -22.84 -2.42 -6.82
N ALA A 574 -21.87 -1.58 -6.43
CA ALA A 574 -21.95 -0.81 -5.19
C ALA A 574 -23.14 0.16 -5.20
N VAL A 575 -23.31 0.94 -6.29
CA VAL A 575 -24.42 1.91 -6.43
C VAL A 575 -25.78 1.21 -6.43
N GLN A 576 -25.85 0.01 -7.01
CA GLN A 576 -27.08 -0.79 -7.09
C GLN A 576 -27.28 -1.77 -5.93
N ALA A 577 -26.42 -1.74 -4.89
CA ALA A 577 -26.47 -2.71 -3.81
C ALA A 577 -27.81 -2.70 -3.06
N GLN A 578 -28.41 -3.88 -2.92
CA GLN A 578 -29.72 -4.13 -2.31
C GLN A 578 -29.62 -4.97 -1.02
N ALA A 579 -28.39 -5.19 -0.54
CA ALA A 579 -28.12 -5.87 0.72
C ALA A 579 -26.94 -5.21 1.44
N LEU A 580 -26.87 -5.43 2.75
CA LEU A 580 -25.71 -5.09 3.58
C LEU A 580 -25.26 -6.34 4.35
N ILE A 581 -23.94 -6.56 4.42
CA ILE A 581 -23.38 -7.71 5.13
C ILE A 581 -22.44 -7.22 6.24
N ALA A 582 -22.74 -7.55 7.49
CA ALA A 582 -22.01 -7.04 8.65
C ALA A 582 -21.43 -8.17 9.52
N PRO A 583 -20.16 -8.07 9.96
CA PRO A 583 -19.14 -7.10 9.52
C PRO A 583 -18.78 -7.29 8.04
N PRO A 584 -18.33 -6.22 7.34
CA PRO A 584 -18.00 -6.28 5.91
C PRO A 584 -16.62 -6.89 5.60
N LEU A 585 -15.84 -7.24 6.62
CA LEU A 585 -14.57 -7.96 6.55
C LEU A 585 -14.33 -8.68 7.88
N LEU A 586 -13.48 -9.71 7.88
CA LEU A 586 -13.11 -10.48 9.07
C LEU A 586 -11.59 -10.53 9.25
N SER A 587 -11.07 -9.83 10.27
CA SER A 587 -9.69 -10.00 10.74
C SER A 587 -9.66 -11.01 11.89
N ILE A 588 -8.97 -12.14 11.68
CA ILE A 588 -8.93 -13.28 12.59
C ILE A 588 -7.64 -13.19 13.40
N ASN A 589 -7.74 -12.62 14.60
CA ASN A 589 -6.59 -12.34 15.49
C ASN A 589 -6.17 -13.52 16.38
N SER A 590 -7.02 -14.53 16.53
CA SER A 590 -6.72 -15.75 17.29
C SER A 590 -7.42 -16.94 16.65
N THR A 591 -6.67 -18.03 16.47
CA THR A 591 -7.21 -19.32 16.03
C THR A 591 -7.00 -20.31 17.16
N ALA A 592 -8.09 -20.85 17.70
CA ALA A 592 -8.03 -21.77 18.83
C ALA A 592 -7.73 -23.18 18.30
N LEU A 593 -6.86 -23.91 19.00
CA LEU A 593 -6.82 -25.37 18.87
C LEU A 593 -8.21 -25.90 19.23
N ALA A 594 -8.76 -26.80 18.41
CA ALA A 594 -10.08 -27.39 18.62
C ALA A 594 -10.09 -28.29 19.89
N ASN A 595 -10.15 -27.67 21.06
CA ASN A 595 -10.29 -28.32 22.36
C ASN A 595 -11.63 -27.99 23.05
N SER A 596 -12.55 -27.28 22.36
CA SER A 596 -13.90 -27.03 22.89
C SER A 596 -14.83 -28.20 22.58
N THR A 597 -15.82 -28.39 23.44
CA THR A 597 -16.93 -29.34 23.29
C THR A 597 -17.76 -29.13 22.02
N ASP A 598 -17.59 -28.02 21.30
CA ASP A 598 -18.39 -27.65 20.13
C ASP A 598 -17.92 -28.30 18.82
N PHE A 599 -16.72 -28.91 18.81
CA PHE A 599 -16.11 -29.54 17.63
C PHE A 599 -15.54 -30.94 17.92
N ALA A 600 -16.29 -31.78 18.63
CA ALA A 600 -15.86 -33.11 19.06
C ALA A 600 -15.43 -34.06 17.91
N ASP A 601 -15.86 -33.78 16.68
CA ASP A 601 -15.63 -34.61 15.48
C ASP A 601 -14.45 -34.14 14.58
N VAL A 602 -13.75 -33.06 14.96
CA VAL A 602 -12.59 -32.54 14.22
C VAL A 602 -11.30 -33.20 14.77
N PRO A 603 -10.41 -33.74 13.91
CA PRO A 603 -9.19 -34.39 14.37
C PRO A 603 -8.33 -33.42 15.19
N LYS A 604 -7.92 -33.86 16.40
CA LYS A 604 -7.11 -33.09 17.38
C LYS A 604 -5.68 -32.75 16.91
N ALA A 605 -5.34 -33.03 15.66
CA ALA A 605 -3.98 -32.91 15.12
C ALA A 605 -3.80 -31.55 14.42
N GLY A 606 -3.48 -30.51 15.18
CA GLY A 606 -2.93 -29.25 14.65
C GLY A 606 -3.86 -28.37 13.82
N VAL A 607 -5.15 -28.72 13.70
CA VAL A 607 -6.17 -27.87 13.04
C VAL A 607 -6.62 -26.78 14.00
N ARG A 608 -6.58 -25.53 13.54
CA ARG A 608 -7.07 -24.36 14.28
C ARG A 608 -8.35 -23.85 13.65
N LEU A 609 -9.35 -23.55 14.47
CA LEU A 609 -10.66 -23.10 14.02
C LEU A 609 -10.98 -21.71 14.55
N SER A 610 -11.79 -20.97 13.80
CA SER A 610 -12.47 -19.77 14.28
C SER A 610 -13.94 -19.77 13.83
N VAL A 611 -14.81 -19.19 14.65
CA VAL A 611 -16.24 -19.04 14.35
C VAL A 611 -16.59 -17.57 14.39
N HIS A 612 -17.23 -17.09 13.31
CA HIS A 612 -17.63 -15.70 13.18
C HIS A 612 -19.11 -15.63 12.81
N THR A 613 -19.85 -14.72 13.44
CA THR A 613 -21.24 -14.45 13.09
C THR A 613 -21.31 -13.30 12.10
N LEU A 614 -21.91 -13.55 10.93
CA LEU A 614 -22.25 -12.53 9.95
C LEU A 614 -23.76 -12.24 10.02
N THR A 615 -24.13 -11.02 9.65
CA THR A 615 -25.52 -10.59 9.49
C THR A 615 -25.75 -10.19 8.05
N PHE A 616 -26.73 -10.79 7.39
CA PHE A 616 -27.25 -10.35 6.10
C PHE A 616 -28.50 -9.51 6.33
N ASN A 617 -28.51 -8.29 5.80
CA ASN A 617 -29.64 -7.37 5.85
C ASN A 617 -30.18 -7.16 4.44
N ASN A 618 -31.44 -7.54 4.22
CA ASN A 618 -32.16 -7.28 2.98
C ASN A 618 -32.68 -5.84 2.99
N THR A 619 -32.20 -4.98 2.09
CA THR A 619 -32.68 -3.57 2.05
C THR A 619 -33.92 -3.40 1.16
N VAL A 620 -34.34 -4.45 0.45
CA VAL A 620 -35.57 -4.46 -0.36
C VAL A 620 -36.75 -4.79 0.55
N ALA A 621 -37.61 -3.80 0.81
CA ALA A 621 -38.64 -3.89 1.85
C ALA A 621 -39.78 -4.89 1.53
N ASP A 622 -40.07 -5.13 0.26
CA ASP A 622 -41.25 -5.84 -0.23
C ASP A 622 -40.95 -7.19 -0.88
N LYS A 623 -39.66 -7.57 -0.98
CA LYS A 623 -39.23 -8.82 -1.61
C LYS A 623 -38.34 -9.62 -0.68
N ALA A 624 -38.69 -10.89 -0.47
CA ALA A 624 -37.80 -11.82 0.21
C ALA A 624 -36.57 -12.15 -0.65
N ALA A 625 -35.43 -12.33 0.00
CA ALA A 625 -34.18 -12.75 -0.62
C ALA A 625 -33.90 -14.22 -0.32
N VAL A 626 -33.45 -14.97 -1.34
CA VAL A 626 -32.80 -16.26 -1.16
C VAL A 626 -31.30 -16.06 -1.32
N VAL A 627 -30.54 -16.42 -0.29
CA VAL A 627 -29.10 -16.21 -0.19
C VAL A 627 -28.40 -17.56 -0.16
N LYS A 628 -27.63 -17.86 -1.19
CA LYS A 628 -26.75 -19.03 -1.23
C LYS A 628 -25.37 -18.63 -0.74
N LEU A 629 -24.89 -19.33 0.29
CA LEU A 629 -23.57 -19.11 0.87
C LEU A 629 -22.53 -20.00 0.18
N GLY A 630 -21.38 -19.42 -0.10
CA GLY A 630 -20.22 -20.11 -0.65
C GLY A 630 -18.94 -19.49 -0.12
N ALA A 631 -17.80 -20.01 -0.56
CA ALA A 631 -16.52 -19.42 -0.24
C ALA A 631 -15.51 -19.61 -1.36
N THR A 632 -14.59 -18.67 -1.50
CA THR A 632 -13.46 -18.70 -2.44
C THR A 632 -12.17 -18.53 -1.66
N MET A 633 -11.30 -19.54 -1.69
CA MET A 633 -10.07 -19.55 -0.88
C MET A 633 -8.94 -18.89 -1.65
N ALA A 634 -8.12 -18.11 -0.93
CA ALA A 634 -6.91 -17.53 -1.47
C ALA A 634 -5.69 -18.30 -0.96
N SER A 635 -4.60 -18.26 -1.74
CA SER A 635 -3.33 -18.85 -1.31
C SER A 635 -2.84 -18.17 -0.04
N SER A 636 -2.38 -18.98 0.93
CA SER A 636 -1.72 -18.44 2.11
C SER A 636 -0.37 -17.82 1.76
N LEU A 637 0.02 -16.81 2.52
CA LEU A 637 1.28 -16.09 2.41
C LEU A 637 2.18 -16.50 3.57
N SER A 638 3.46 -16.78 3.32
CA SER A 638 4.45 -16.98 4.38
C SER A 638 5.34 -15.75 4.57
N MET A 639 5.89 -15.55 5.77
CA MET A 639 6.96 -14.57 5.96
C MET A 639 8.34 -15.12 5.53
N TYR A 640 8.51 -16.43 5.42
CA TYR A 640 9.77 -17.08 4.99
C TYR A 640 9.57 -18.12 3.88
N SER A 641 10.56 -18.24 3.02
CA SER A 641 10.63 -19.22 1.93
C SER A 641 11.05 -20.64 2.37
N GLY A 642 11.57 -20.80 3.59
CA GLY A 642 12.26 -22.02 4.03
C GLY A 642 13.73 -22.13 3.56
N THR A 643 14.22 -21.29 2.63
CA THR A 643 15.64 -21.14 2.28
C THR A 643 16.37 -20.08 3.10
N GLY A 644 15.64 -19.34 3.95
CA GLY A 644 16.16 -18.21 4.72
C GLY A 644 15.79 -16.86 4.08
N ASP A 645 15.37 -16.88 2.82
CA ASP A 645 14.98 -15.67 2.09
C ASP A 645 13.50 -15.31 2.30
N TYR A 646 13.17 -14.03 2.16
CA TYR A 646 11.77 -13.62 2.10
C TYR A 646 11.17 -14.07 0.77
N ALA A 647 10.36 -15.13 0.75
CA ALA A 647 9.62 -15.50 -0.44
C ALA A 647 8.26 -14.79 -0.47
N PRO A 648 7.93 -14.07 -1.55
CA PRO A 648 6.55 -14.06 -2.03
C PRO A 648 6.20 -15.50 -2.42
N SER A 649 5.79 -16.33 -1.45
CA SER A 649 5.47 -17.73 -1.69
C SER A 649 4.12 -17.83 -2.42
N PHE A 650 4.18 -17.74 -3.75
CA PHE A 650 3.20 -18.41 -4.60
C PHE A 650 3.52 -19.91 -4.54
N LEU A 651 3.04 -20.62 -3.52
CA LEU A 651 3.09 -22.08 -3.56
C LEU A 651 2.23 -22.56 -4.73
N GLN A 652 2.87 -23.17 -5.73
CA GLN A 652 2.26 -23.66 -6.97
C GLN A 652 1.57 -25.03 -6.82
N ASN A 653 1.67 -25.69 -5.66
CA ASN A 653 1.12 -27.03 -5.47
C ASN A 653 -0.13 -27.01 -4.57
N PHE A 654 -1.29 -27.03 -5.22
CA PHE A 654 -2.60 -27.14 -4.59
C PHE A 654 -2.94 -28.60 -4.34
N THR A 655 -3.23 -28.94 -3.09
CA THR A 655 -4.10 -30.06 -2.75
C THR A 655 -5.48 -29.48 -2.44
N LEU A 656 -6.49 -29.87 -3.21
CA LEU A 656 -7.89 -29.64 -2.86
C LEU A 656 -8.15 -30.35 -1.53
N ALA A 657 -8.35 -29.57 -0.47
CA ALA A 657 -8.54 -30.13 0.86
C ALA A 657 -10.04 -30.31 1.14
N GLU A 658 -10.42 -31.53 1.53
CA GLU A 658 -11.74 -31.79 2.14
C GLU A 658 -11.81 -31.12 3.52
N TRP A 659 -13.02 -30.73 3.95
CA TRP A 659 -13.25 -30.20 5.31
C TRP A 659 -12.66 -31.19 6.34
N PRO A 660 -11.95 -30.73 7.39
CA PRO A 660 -11.21 -31.61 8.29
C PRO A 660 -12.20 -32.36 9.19
N VAL A 661 -12.68 -33.51 8.71
CA VAL A 661 -13.60 -34.40 9.43
C VAL A 661 -12.98 -35.78 9.57
N GLY A 662 -13.09 -36.35 10.77
CA GLY A 662 -12.77 -37.74 11.03
C GLY A 662 -11.54 -37.96 11.90
N PRO A 663 -11.25 -39.23 12.25
CA PRO A 663 -10.24 -39.56 13.26
C PRO A 663 -8.78 -39.48 12.77
N LYS A 664 -8.56 -39.33 11.46
CA LYS A 664 -7.22 -39.28 10.85
C LYS A 664 -6.79 -37.84 10.59
N ALA A 665 -5.50 -37.55 10.75
CA ALA A 665 -4.94 -36.26 10.37
C ALA A 665 -5.11 -36.05 8.86
N PRO A 666 -5.73 -34.95 8.41
CA PRO A 666 -5.87 -34.64 6.99
C PRO A 666 -4.50 -34.30 6.35
N PRO A 667 -4.35 -34.47 5.02
CA PRO A 667 -3.10 -34.14 4.33
C PRO A 667 -2.82 -32.63 4.38
N PRO A 668 -1.54 -32.19 4.44
CA PRO A 668 -1.19 -30.77 4.48
C PRO A 668 -1.85 -29.94 3.37
N THR A 669 -2.22 -28.71 3.71
CA THR A 669 -2.79 -27.76 2.75
C THR A 669 -2.35 -26.33 3.08
N SER A 670 -2.20 -25.51 2.04
CA SER A 670 -1.93 -24.07 2.12
C SER A 670 -3.21 -23.22 2.01
N LEU A 671 -4.37 -23.84 1.84
CA LEU A 671 -5.66 -23.15 1.74
C LEU A 671 -6.43 -23.29 3.06
N PRO A 672 -7.09 -22.22 3.55
CA PRO A 672 -8.08 -22.37 4.60
C PRO A 672 -9.30 -23.12 4.06
N GLN A 673 -10.17 -23.57 4.97
CA GLN A 673 -11.50 -24.09 4.59
C GLN A 673 -12.60 -23.32 5.31
N VAL A 674 -13.78 -23.28 4.71
CA VAL A 674 -14.96 -22.60 5.28
C VAL A 674 -16.17 -23.52 5.28
N LYS A 675 -16.89 -23.53 6.40
CA LYS A 675 -18.17 -24.22 6.56
C LYS A 675 -19.25 -23.24 6.99
N PHE A 676 -20.44 -23.45 6.43
CA PHE A 676 -21.67 -22.72 6.76
C PHE A 676 -22.69 -23.66 7.37
N ASP A 677 -23.48 -23.13 8.31
CA ASP A 677 -24.66 -23.81 8.85
C ASP A 677 -25.75 -22.76 9.13
N PRO A 678 -26.85 -22.72 8.34
CA PRO A 678 -27.13 -23.50 7.12
C PRO A 678 -26.38 -22.95 5.87
N ALA A 679 -26.39 -23.70 4.76
CA ALA A 679 -25.76 -23.27 3.48
C ALA A 679 -26.63 -22.33 2.62
N GLU A 680 -27.92 -22.26 2.89
CA GLU A 680 -28.87 -21.34 2.22
C GLU A 680 -29.71 -20.64 3.28
N LEU A 681 -29.97 -19.34 3.07
CA LEU A 681 -30.78 -18.51 3.95
C LEU A 681 -31.98 -17.95 3.18
N LYS A 682 -33.11 -17.82 3.86
CA LYS A 682 -34.28 -17.08 3.39
C LYS A 682 -34.47 -15.87 4.30
N VAL A 683 -34.61 -14.70 3.70
CA VAL A 683 -34.66 -13.43 4.44
C VAL A 683 -35.83 -12.61 3.91
N ASP A 684 -36.78 -12.29 4.77
CA ASP A 684 -37.96 -11.52 4.39
C ASP A 684 -37.59 -10.12 3.88
N GLY A 685 -38.54 -9.47 3.20
CA GLY A 685 -38.40 -8.08 2.76
C GLY A 685 -38.10 -7.15 3.94
N GLY A 686 -37.06 -6.32 3.83
CA GLY A 686 -36.57 -5.45 4.90
C GLY A 686 -36.00 -6.18 6.12
N GLY A 687 -35.94 -7.50 6.08
CA GLY A 687 -35.52 -8.36 7.19
C GLY A 687 -34.00 -8.51 7.29
N SER A 688 -33.57 -9.15 8.38
CA SER A 688 -32.18 -9.48 8.63
C SER A 688 -32.05 -10.89 9.21
N VAL A 689 -30.99 -11.60 8.86
CA VAL A 689 -30.66 -12.92 9.44
C VAL A 689 -29.20 -12.95 9.88
N LYS A 690 -28.93 -13.61 11.00
CA LYS A 690 -27.57 -13.93 11.46
C LYS A 690 -27.23 -15.37 11.11
N PHE A 691 -26.00 -15.61 10.69
CA PHE A 691 -25.50 -16.95 10.39
C PHE A 691 -24.03 -17.07 10.79
N ASN A 692 -23.60 -18.29 11.09
CA ASN A 692 -22.23 -18.56 11.48
C ASN A 692 -21.38 -19.02 10.30
N VAL A 693 -20.14 -18.55 10.29
CA VAL A 693 -19.07 -18.96 9.38
C VAL A 693 -17.99 -19.60 10.23
N THR A 694 -17.72 -20.88 10.00
CA THR A 694 -16.61 -21.59 10.64
C THR A 694 -15.46 -21.67 9.66
N ILE A 695 -14.28 -21.22 10.08
CA ILE A 695 -13.07 -21.16 9.27
C ILE A 695 -12.03 -22.08 9.90
N ALA A 696 -11.47 -22.98 9.10
CA ALA A 696 -10.30 -23.77 9.46
C ALA A 696 -9.05 -23.14 8.84
N ALA A 697 -8.06 -22.87 9.68
CA ALA A 697 -6.75 -22.41 9.23
C ALA A 697 -6.03 -23.54 8.45
N PRO A 698 -5.09 -23.21 7.56
CA PRO A 698 -4.22 -24.21 6.92
C PRO A 698 -3.50 -25.07 7.97
N TYR A 699 -3.16 -26.31 7.64
CA TYR A 699 -2.51 -27.23 8.58
C TYR A 699 -1.48 -28.12 7.86
N GLY A 700 -0.56 -28.70 8.65
CA GLY A 700 0.55 -29.49 8.11
C GLY A 700 1.66 -28.66 7.45
N LEU A 701 1.69 -27.36 7.72
CA LEU A 701 2.72 -26.42 7.26
C LEU A 701 3.81 -26.25 8.32
N ASP A 702 5.02 -25.84 7.92
CA ASP A 702 6.08 -25.47 8.86
C ASP A 702 5.70 -24.15 9.56
N GLU A 703 5.41 -24.21 10.86
CA GLU A 703 5.05 -23.03 11.66
C GLU A 703 6.15 -21.97 11.70
N LYS A 704 7.42 -22.36 11.50
CA LYS A 704 8.56 -21.41 11.43
C LYS A 704 8.45 -20.44 10.26
N GLN A 705 7.70 -20.80 9.21
CA GLN A 705 7.51 -19.95 8.03
C GLN A 705 6.43 -18.87 8.24
N ARG A 706 5.70 -18.88 9.37
CA ARG A 706 4.73 -17.86 9.79
C ARG A 706 3.69 -17.56 8.71
N TRP A 707 2.63 -18.37 8.69
CA TRP A 707 1.64 -18.35 7.62
C TRP A 707 0.45 -17.44 7.90
N PHE A 708 0.06 -16.66 6.89
CA PHE A 708 -1.12 -15.81 6.87
C PHE A 708 -2.09 -16.35 5.82
N PHE A 709 -3.28 -16.72 6.25
CA PHE A 709 -4.29 -17.32 5.39
C PHE A 709 -5.43 -16.33 5.13
N GLY A 710 -6.21 -16.59 4.09
CA GLY A 710 -7.39 -15.79 3.83
C GLY A 710 -8.25 -16.32 2.69
N GLY A 711 -9.33 -15.60 2.43
CA GLY A 711 -10.29 -15.92 1.37
C GLY A 711 -11.51 -15.04 1.47
N PHE A 712 -12.59 -15.45 0.81
CA PHE A 712 -13.82 -14.69 0.69
C PHE A 712 -15.00 -15.59 1.03
N VAL A 713 -15.85 -15.17 1.95
CA VAL A 713 -17.22 -15.71 2.06
C VAL A 713 -18.02 -15.07 0.93
N THR A 714 -18.66 -15.86 0.09
CA THR A 714 -19.46 -15.39 -1.05
C THR A 714 -20.95 -15.59 -0.77
N LEU A 715 -21.75 -14.62 -1.19
CA LEU A 715 -23.20 -14.65 -1.07
C LEU A 715 -23.80 -14.40 -2.46
N SER A 716 -24.53 -15.36 -2.99
CA SER A 716 -25.30 -15.20 -4.22
C SER A 716 -26.77 -15.00 -3.86
N VAL A 717 -27.30 -13.82 -4.18
CA VAL A 717 -28.60 -13.35 -3.69
C VAL A 717 -29.58 -13.21 -4.84
N THR A 718 -30.76 -13.79 -4.68
CA THR A 718 -31.86 -13.68 -5.64
C THR A 718 -33.10 -13.15 -4.94
N TRP A 719 -33.72 -12.12 -5.54
CA TRP A 719 -35.02 -11.59 -5.11
C TRP A 719 -36.14 -12.02 -6.07
N ASP A 720 -35.83 -12.12 -7.37
CA ASP A 720 -36.73 -12.65 -8.40
C ASP A 720 -36.06 -13.80 -9.17
N LYS A 721 -36.82 -14.83 -9.53
CA LYS A 721 -36.30 -16.04 -10.21
C LYS A 721 -35.77 -15.77 -11.62
N ASP A 722 -36.27 -14.72 -12.26
CA ASP A 722 -35.95 -14.37 -13.65
C ASP A 722 -34.82 -13.33 -13.76
N THR A 723 -34.34 -12.81 -12.62
CA THR A 723 -33.21 -11.87 -12.57
C THR A 723 -31.91 -12.59 -12.21
N PRO A 724 -30.77 -12.23 -12.84
CA PRO A 724 -29.46 -12.74 -12.42
C PRO A 724 -29.20 -12.47 -10.93
N ALA A 725 -28.59 -13.44 -10.26
CA ALA A 725 -28.25 -13.29 -8.85
C ALA A 725 -27.23 -12.16 -8.64
N ALA A 726 -27.46 -11.32 -7.63
CA ALA A 726 -26.48 -10.35 -7.19
C ALA A 726 -25.45 -11.05 -6.30
N ASN A 727 -24.17 -10.87 -6.61
CA ASN A 727 -23.10 -11.42 -5.80
C ASN A 727 -22.67 -10.42 -4.73
N TYR A 728 -22.27 -10.93 -3.58
CA TYR A 728 -21.57 -10.20 -2.52
C TYR A 728 -20.43 -11.04 -1.97
N SER A 729 -19.44 -10.41 -1.36
CA SER A 729 -18.32 -11.09 -0.71
C SER A 729 -17.98 -10.45 0.63
N VAL A 730 -17.39 -11.23 1.54
CA VAL A 730 -16.78 -10.74 2.77
C VAL A 730 -15.38 -11.33 2.85
N PRO A 731 -14.32 -10.52 2.70
CA PRO A 731 -12.95 -11.01 2.84
C PRO A 731 -12.69 -11.42 4.30
N PHE A 732 -11.94 -12.49 4.48
CA PHE A 732 -11.39 -12.90 5.77
C PHE A 732 -9.89 -13.14 5.67
N GLY A 733 -9.15 -12.81 6.73
CA GLY A 733 -7.71 -13.04 6.80
C GLY A 733 -7.27 -13.28 8.24
N GLY A 734 -6.29 -14.17 8.44
CA GLY A 734 -5.81 -14.54 9.76
C GLY A 734 -4.38 -15.07 9.78
N PHE A 735 -3.82 -15.17 10.97
CA PHE A 735 -2.51 -15.80 11.22
C PHE A 735 -2.70 -17.26 11.64
N ASN A 736 -1.94 -18.17 11.04
CA ASN A 736 -1.94 -19.59 11.38
C ASN A 736 -1.01 -19.86 12.55
N GLY A 737 -1.48 -19.61 13.76
CA GLY A 737 -0.70 -19.70 14.99
C GLY A 737 -1.27 -18.83 16.10
N ASP A 738 -0.53 -18.73 17.21
CA ASP A 738 -0.73 -17.64 18.17
C ASP A 738 0.22 -16.49 17.81
N TYR A 739 -0.34 -15.39 17.32
CA TYR A 739 0.46 -14.23 16.94
C TYR A 739 1.10 -13.53 18.14
N ARG A 740 0.59 -13.76 19.35
CA ARG A 740 1.16 -13.22 20.60
C ARG A 740 2.45 -13.92 20.99
N ASP A 741 2.69 -15.12 20.47
CA ASP A 741 3.87 -15.93 20.75
C ASP A 741 4.90 -15.90 19.62
N VAL A 742 4.66 -15.11 18.56
CA VAL A 742 5.56 -15.02 17.42
C VAL A 742 6.91 -14.43 17.82
N ASP A 743 8.00 -15.06 17.36
CA ASP A 743 9.32 -14.46 17.47
C ASP A 743 9.42 -13.19 16.62
N ILE A 744 9.95 -12.14 17.22
CA ILE A 744 10.04 -10.79 16.67
C ILE A 744 11.43 -10.59 16.05
N PHE A 745 12.49 -11.02 16.72
CA PHE A 745 13.86 -10.90 16.23
C PHE A 745 14.16 -11.94 15.15
N SER A 746 14.97 -11.51 14.18
CA SER A 746 15.54 -12.39 13.16
C SER A 746 16.31 -13.56 13.76
N PRO A 747 16.30 -14.74 13.10
CA PRO A 747 16.91 -15.93 13.65
C PRO A 747 18.44 -15.78 13.76
N PRO A 748 19.09 -16.40 14.77
CA PRO A 748 20.54 -16.35 14.95
C PRO A 748 21.36 -16.85 13.77
N SER A 749 20.76 -17.61 12.84
CA SER A 749 21.40 -18.05 11.59
C SER A 749 21.81 -16.90 10.67
N LEU A 750 21.18 -15.73 10.82
CA LEU A 750 21.56 -14.50 10.12
C LEU A 750 22.64 -13.69 10.86
N GLY A 751 23.16 -14.21 11.96
CA GLY A 751 24.19 -13.55 12.77
C GLY A 751 23.67 -12.37 13.60
N LEU A 752 22.34 -12.27 13.82
CA LEU A 752 21.68 -11.22 14.59
C LEU A 752 20.70 -11.82 15.62
N PRO A 753 20.38 -11.11 16.73
CA PRO A 753 21.07 -9.93 17.24
C PRO A 753 22.53 -10.21 17.62
N ALA A 754 23.41 -9.22 17.44
CA ALA A 754 24.84 -9.36 17.73
C ALA A 754 25.50 -8.06 18.16
N LEU A 755 26.69 -8.18 18.76
CA LEU A 755 27.58 -7.05 18.97
C LEU A 755 28.48 -6.89 17.75
N VAL A 756 28.46 -5.71 17.15
CA VAL A 756 29.22 -5.37 15.94
C VAL A 756 30.12 -4.17 16.16
N ASP A 757 31.13 -4.01 15.32
CA ASP A 757 31.90 -2.78 15.25
C ASP A 757 31.15 -1.67 14.49
N GLN A 758 31.81 -0.53 14.29
CA GLN A 758 31.25 0.63 13.61
C GLN A 758 31.01 0.39 12.10
N ASP A 759 31.61 -0.66 11.54
CA ASP A 759 31.43 -1.09 10.14
C ASP A 759 30.38 -2.22 10.04
N ILE A 760 29.60 -2.46 11.11
CA ILE A 760 28.57 -3.51 11.22
C ILE A 760 29.17 -4.93 11.10
N LYS A 761 30.48 -5.09 11.37
CA LYS A 761 31.11 -6.41 11.38
C LYS A 761 30.98 -7.07 12.76
N PRO A 762 30.60 -8.36 12.84
CA PRO A 762 30.53 -9.07 14.11
C PRO A 762 31.86 -9.01 14.89
N LEU A 763 31.79 -8.70 16.17
CA LEU A 763 32.98 -8.69 17.03
C LEU A 763 33.47 -10.12 17.29
N ALA A 764 34.72 -10.41 16.93
CA ALA A 764 35.36 -11.69 17.21
C ALA A 764 35.75 -11.82 18.70
N GLY A 765 35.56 -13.02 19.30
CA GLY A 765 36.10 -13.32 20.63
C GLY A 765 35.48 -12.50 21.77
N THR A 766 34.15 -12.49 21.90
CA THR A 766 33.41 -11.65 22.85
C THR A 766 33.62 -11.97 24.34
N SER A 767 34.36 -13.02 24.69
CA SER A 767 34.73 -13.34 26.08
C SER A 767 35.82 -12.38 26.58
N GLY A 768 35.45 -11.46 27.46
CA GLY A 768 36.40 -10.51 28.05
C GLY A 768 36.57 -9.21 27.25
N LEU A 769 35.61 -8.89 26.38
CA LEU A 769 35.55 -7.62 25.66
C LEU A 769 35.59 -6.46 26.66
N VAL A 770 36.51 -5.52 26.45
CA VAL A 770 36.61 -4.27 27.21
C VAL A 770 36.16 -3.14 26.30
N ILE A 771 35.05 -2.49 26.63
CA ILE A 771 34.48 -1.41 25.82
C ILE A 771 35.25 -0.12 26.07
N ASP A 772 35.79 0.48 25.00
CA ASP A 772 36.25 1.86 24.97
C ASP A 772 35.03 2.78 24.74
N PRO A 773 34.66 3.64 25.72
CA PRO A 773 33.53 4.56 25.56
C PRO A 773 33.69 5.54 24.39
N ARG A 774 34.92 5.76 23.87
CA ARG A 774 35.19 6.66 22.74
C ARG A 774 34.92 6.00 21.39
N LYS A 775 34.88 4.67 21.34
CA LYS A 775 34.54 3.89 20.14
C LYS A 775 33.72 2.67 20.56
N PRO A 776 32.49 2.89 21.06
CA PRO A 776 31.67 1.82 21.59
C PRO A 776 31.29 0.82 20.48
N PRO A 777 31.17 -0.48 20.78
CA PRO A 777 30.52 -1.39 19.86
C PRO A 777 29.03 -1.06 19.73
N LEU A 778 28.41 -1.54 18.66
CA LEU A 778 26.99 -1.40 18.42
C LEU A 778 26.28 -2.72 18.73
N LEU A 779 25.11 -2.65 19.35
CA LEU A 779 24.13 -3.73 19.30
C LEU A 779 23.42 -3.65 17.95
N ALA A 780 23.62 -4.64 17.09
CA ALA A 780 22.89 -4.79 15.84
C ALA A 780 21.75 -5.80 16.00
N PHE A 781 20.56 -5.47 15.52
CA PHE A 781 19.42 -6.39 15.49
C PHE A 781 18.47 -6.09 14.33
N SER A 782 17.65 -7.08 14.00
CA SER A 782 16.65 -7.01 12.93
C SER A 782 15.33 -7.54 13.49
N MET A 783 14.24 -6.94 13.04
CA MET A 783 12.87 -7.18 13.45
C MET A 783 12.15 -7.85 12.29
N ASP A 784 11.77 -9.10 12.41
CA ASP A 784 10.98 -9.77 11.38
C ASP A 784 9.52 -9.35 11.42
N VAL A 785 9.02 -9.08 12.63
CA VAL A 785 7.66 -8.64 12.92
C VAL A 785 7.75 -7.26 13.57
N PRO A 786 6.84 -6.31 13.26
CA PRO A 786 6.79 -5.04 13.95
C PRO A 786 6.56 -5.24 15.46
N SER A 787 7.12 -4.35 16.27
CA SER A 787 6.96 -4.37 17.72
C SER A 787 6.44 -3.03 18.23
N PRO A 788 5.41 -3.00 19.09
CA PRO A 788 4.95 -1.76 19.71
C PRO A 788 6.03 -1.13 20.60
N MET A 789 6.98 -1.92 21.12
CA MET A 789 8.06 -1.39 21.95
C MET A 789 9.32 -2.25 21.88
N VAL A 790 10.46 -1.61 21.71
CA VAL A 790 11.78 -2.21 21.88
C VAL A 790 12.51 -1.43 22.97
N TRP A 791 13.14 -2.14 23.90
CA TRP A 791 14.03 -1.53 24.87
C TRP A 791 15.35 -2.30 25.01
N THR A 792 16.40 -1.57 25.35
CA THR A 792 17.72 -2.13 25.65
C THR A 792 18.23 -1.65 26.99
N ALA A 793 18.84 -2.56 27.73
CA ALA A 793 19.31 -2.31 29.08
C ALA A 793 20.64 -3.00 29.37
N LEU A 794 21.45 -2.39 30.23
CA LEU A 794 22.56 -3.08 30.85
C LEU A 794 22.04 -3.95 32.00
N ILE A 795 22.50 -5.21 32.02
CA ILE A 795 22.24 -6.15 33.11
C ILE A 795 23.55 -6.60 33.76
N ASP A 796 23.51 -6.81 35.08
CA ASP A 796 24.64 -7.32 35.85
C ASP A 796 24.79 -8.85 35.76
N SER A 797 25.78 -9.40 36.47
CA SER A 797 26.02 -10.85 36.55
C SER A 797 24.87 -11.65 37.18
N LYS A 798 23.95 -10.99 37.90
CA LYS A 798 22.74 -11.58 38.48
C LYS A 798 21.51 -11.37 37.58
N LYS A 799 21.70 -10.88 36.35
CA LYS A 799 20.65 -10.54 35.38
C LYS A 799 19.69 -9.44 35.85
N LYS A 800 20.11 -8.61 36.81
CA LYS A 800 19.35 -7.45 37.25
C LYS A 800 19.62 -6.27 36.32
N ILE A 801 18.58 -5.54 35.94
CA ILE A 801 18.71 -4.29 35.18
C ILE A 801 19.45 -3.26 36.02
N VAL A 802 20.55 -2.74 35.46
CA VAL A 802 21.38 -1.67 36.01
C VAL A 802 20.88 -0.32 35.51
N GLY A 803 20.45 -0.27 34.25
CA GLY A 803 19.81 0.88 33.61
C GLY A 803 19.60 0.65 32.12
N TYR A 804 18.85 1.53 31.47
CA TYR A 804 18.51 1.48 30.05
C TYR A 804 19.51 2.28 29.21
N LEU A 805 19.90 1.76 28.04
CA LEU A 805 20.86 2.45 27.18
C LEU A 805 20.22 3.73 26.58
N PRO A 806 20.99 4.80 26.38
CA PRO A 806 20.59 5.94 25.56
C PRO A 806 20.18 5.49 24.16
N GLU A 807 19.11 6.07 23.61
CA GLU A 807 18.47 5.63 22.35
C GLU A 807 17.94 4.18 22.40
N GLY A 808 17.96 3.58 23.59
CA GLY A 808 17.69 2.18 23.78
C GLY A 808 16.21 1.85 23.89
N VAL A 809 15.33 2.83 24.07
CA VAL A 809 13.87 2.66 24.19
C VAL A 809 13.19 3.31 22.99
N THR A 810 12.43 2.51 22.24
CA THR A 810 11.75 2.94 21.03
C THR A 810 10.36 2.33 21.00
N THR A 811 9.39 3.05 20.44
CA THR A 811 8.00 2.60 20.30
C THR A 811 7.63 2.46 18.83
N TYR A 812 6.67 1.59 18.52
CA TYR A 812 6.13 1.42 17.17
C TYR A 812 7.21 1.12 16.14
N VAL A 813 8.09 0.18 16.50
CA VAL A 813 9.24 -0.23 15.69
C VAL A 813 8.73 -1.07 14.51
N PRO A 814 8.96 -0.65 13.26
CA PRO A 814 8.56 -1.43 12.10
C PRO A 814 9.42 -2.70 12.00
N ARG A 815 8.99 -3.63 11.15
CA ARG A 815 9.85 -4.74 10.74
C ARG A 815 10.97 -4.27 9.80
N THR A 816 11.90 -5.17 9.53
CA THR A 816 13.06 -5.02 8.66
C THR A 816 13.14 -6.20 7.69
N LEU A 817 13.84 -6.02 6.57
CA LEU A 817 14.08 -7.08 5.59
C LEU A 817 15.41 -7.78 5.88
N PRO A 818 15.47 -9.12 5.83
CA PRO A 818 16.69 -9.89 6.08
C PRO A 818 17.86 -9.58 5.11
N GLU A 819 17.58 -9.15 3.87
CA GLU A 819 18.56 -9.17 2.77
C GLU A 819 18.92 -7.81 2.15
N THR A 820 18.19 -6.72 2.43
CA THR A 820 18.41 -5.41 1.77
C THR A 820 18.74 -4.26 2.71
N THR A 821 18.90 -4.54 4.02
CA THR A 821 19.30 -3.66 5.14
C THR A 821 18.43 -2.41 5.36
N PRO A 822 17.57 -2.44 6.39
CA PRO A 822 17.92 -1.65 7.58
C PRO A 822 18.09 -2.56 8.81
N VAL A 823 19.30 -2.60 9.34
CA VAL A 823 19.62 -3.19 10.65
C VAL A 823 19.50 -2.07 11.68
N PHE A 824 18.80 -2.33 12.78
CA PHE A 824 18.78 -1.40 13.91
C PHE A 824 20.11 -1.50 14.66
N THR A 825 20.72 -0.36 14.95
CA THR A 825 21.95 -0.29 15.73
C THR A 825 21.77 0.60 16.95
N ILE A 826 22.30 0.17 18.10
CA ILE A 826 22.30 0.94 19.34
C ILE A 826 23.72 0.95 19.91
N PRO A 827 24.35 2.11 20.14
CA PRO A 827 25.69 2.17 20.70
C PRO A 827 25.70 1.70 22.17
N ILE A 828 26.69 0.88 22.52
CA ILE A 828 26.83 0.35 23.89
C ILE A 828 27.88 1.17 24.63
N ASN A 829 27.43 2.09 25.47
CA ASN A 829 28.28 2.92 26.32
C ASN A 829 28.06 2.62 27.81
N ASN A 830 28.86 3.27 28.67
CA ASN A 830 28.73 3.17 30.13
C ASN A 830 27.71 4.16 30.70
N THR A 831 26.84 4.71 29.86
CA THR A 831 25.85 5.71 30.23
C THR A 831 24.49 5.05 30.21
N VAL A 832 23.69 5.18 31.28
CA VAL A 832 22.35 4.58 31.36
C VAL A 832 21.34 5.46 32.05
N PHE A 833 20.08 5.29 31.68
CA PHE A 833 18.92 5.84 32.36
C PHE A 833 18.42 4.85 33.43
N ALA A 834 18.15 5.33 34.65
CA ALA A 834 17.73 4.47 35.75
C ALA A 834 16.36 3.79 35.49
N THR A 835 15.51 4.44 34.70
CA THR A 835 14.21 3.93 34.24
C THR A 835 14.02 4.28 32.77
N MET A 836 13.02 3.68 32.10
CA MET A 836 12.70 3.98 30.70
C MET A 836 12.21 5.41 30.45
N ASP A 837 11.87 6.15 31.51
CA ASP A 837 11.29 7.50 31.45
C ASP A 837 12.20 8.53 32.16
N ALA A 838 13.43 8.15 32.51
CA ALA A 838 14.36 9.08 33.14
C ALA A 838 14.95 10.06 32.12
N ASP A 839 15.12 11.31 32.53
CA ASP A 839 15.60 12.43 31.70
C ASP A 839 17.12 12.66 31.81
N LYS A 840 17.74 12.12 32.86
CA LYS A 840 19.17 12.26 33.12
C LYS A 840 19.87 10.92 33.10
N PRO A 841 20.89 10.76 32.25
CA PRO A 841 21.70 9.56 32.29
C PRO A 841 22.66 9.57 33.48
N SER A 842 23.12 8.38 33.85
CA SER A 842 24.10 8.12 34.90
C SER A 842 25.19 7.20 34.36
N ILE A 843 26.40 7.31 34.90
CA ILE A 843 27.51 6.43 34.49
C ILE A 843 27.49 5.18 35.35
N VAL A 844 27.52 4.00 34.70
CA VAL A 844 27.68 2.73 35.41
C VAL A 844 29.14 2.51 35.83
N PRO A 845 29.39 1.95 37.03
CA PRO A 845 30.75 1.71 37.50
C PRO A 845 31.46 0.63 36.68
N ALA A 846 32.78 0.58 36.78
CA ALA A 846 33.57 -0.51 36.21
C ALA A 846 33.07 -1.87 36.73
N GLY A 847 32.86 -2.82 35.82
CA GLY A 847 32.22 -4.09 36.15
C GLY A 847 31.97 -4.94 34.91
N LYS A 848 31.43 -6.15 35.12
CA LYS A 848 31.03 -7.07 34.05
C LYS A 848 29.54 -6.95 33.80
N TYR A 849 29.17 -6.74 32.54
CA TYR A 849 27.80 -6.49 32.11
C TYR A 849 27.44 -7.33 30.88
N ARG A 850 26.13 -7.41 30.61
CA ARG A 850 25.57 -7.78 29.31
C ARG A 850 24.59 -6.71 28.87
N VAL A 851 24.35 -6.60 27.57
CA VAL A 851 23.18 -5.89 27.05
C VAL A 851 22.02 -6.87 26.94
N ARG A 852 20.87 -6.50 27.50
CA ARG A 852 19.59 -7.13 27.22
C ARG A 852 18.86 -6.31 26.18
N LEU A 853 18.51 -6.94 25.07
CA LEU A 853 17.55 -6.44 24.09
C LEU A 853 16.20 -7.10 24.38
N ALA A 854 15.13 -6.32 24.36
CA ALA A 854 13.79 -6.82 24.55
C ALA A 854 12.80 -6.15 23.61
N ALA A 855 11.93 -6.95 22.98
CA ALA A 855 10.87 -6.48 22.10
C ALA A 855 9.52 -7.01 22.57
N LEU A 856 8.53 -6.13 22.66
CA LEU A 856 7.17 -6.45 23.08
C LEU A 856 6.47 -7.21 21.96
N ARG A 857 5.95 -8.41 22.27
CA ARG A 857 5.19 -9.19 21.29
C ARG A 857 3.88 -8.48 20.92
N PRO A 858 3.36 -8.70 19.70
CA PRO A 858 2.05 -8.17 19.32
C PRO A 858 0.97 -8.46 20.37
N PHE A 859 0.15 -7.46 20.69
CA PHE A 859 -0.87 -7.50 21.75
C PHE A 859 -0.33 -7.79 23.17
N GLY A 860 0.98 -7.72 23.39
CA GLY A 860 1.62 -7.92 24.68
C GLY A 860 1.35 -6.78 25.67
N ASN A 861 1.33 -7.09 26.97
CA ASN A 861 1.32 -6.07 28.01
C ASN A 861 2.75 -5.61 28.30
N TYR A 862 3.05 -4.33 28.08
CA TYR A 862 4.38 -3.80 28.39
C TYR A 862 4.74 -3.88 29.88
N LYS A 863 3.75 -4.03 30.77
CA LYS A 863 3.95 -4.26 32.22
C LYS A 863 4.24 -5.70 32.58
N ASP A 864 4.05 -6.64 31.65
CA ASP A 864 4.30 -8.06 31.85
C ASP A 864 5.66 -8.44 31.22
N PRO A 865 6.68 -8.79 32.02
CA PRO A 865 7.97 -9.23 31.49
C PRO A 865 7.87 -10.45 30.57
N ALA A 866 6.86 -11.31 30.73
CA ALA A 866 6.66 -12.50 29.90
C ALA A 866 6.16 -12.15 28.49
N ALA A 867 5.62 -10.95 28.28
CA ALA A 867 5.17 -10.47 26.99
C ALA A 867 6.30 -10.02 26.06
N PHE A 868 7.56 -10.04 26.53
CA PHE A 868 8.72 -9.65 25.74
C PHE A 868 9.49 -10.86 25.22
N GLN A 869 9.92 -10.80 23.96
CA GLN A 869 11.08 -11.57 23.51
C GLN A 869 12.33 -10.88 24.03
N THR A 870 13.26 -11.64 24.62
CA THR A 870 14.53 -11.08 25.12
C THR A 870 15.73 -11.79 24.53
N TRP A 871 16.78 -11.03 24.26
CA TRP A 871 18.11 -11.53 23.91
C TRP A 871 19.17 -10.90 24.81
N ASP A 872 20.11 -11.70 25.31
CA ASP A 872 21.21 -11.23 26.16
C ASP A 872 22.54 -11.39 25.41
N SER A 873 23.32 -10.30 25.31
CA SER A 873 24.64 -10.32 24.69
C SER A 873 25.64 -11.18 25.46
N PRO A 874 26.79 -11.55 24.87
CA PRO A 874 27.97 -11.99 25.61
C PRO A 874 28.42 -10.99 26.68
N VAL A 875 29.24 -11.45 27.64
CA VAL A 875 29.73 -10.63 28.76
C VAL A 875 30.86 -9.72 28.32
N PHE A 876 30.77 -8.43 28.65
CA PHE A 876 31.82 -7.43 28.45
C PHE A 876 32.07 -6.62 29.73
N SER A 877 33.10 -5.77 29.74
CA SER A 877 33.42 -4.87 30.83
C SER A 877 33.66 -3.45 30.34
N PHE A 878 33.34 -2.44 31.17
CA PHE A 878 33.80 -1.06 30.94
C PHE A 878 35.15 -0.84 31.60
N LYS A 879 36.04 -0.13 30.92
CA LYS A 879 37.34 0.29 31.45
C LYS A 879 37.25 1.61 32.18
#